data_AF-A0A095ZFJ4-F1
#
_entry.id   AF-A0A095ZFJ4-F1
#
_cell.length_a   1.000
_cell.length_b   1.000
_cell.length_c   1.000
_cell.angle_alpha   90.00
_cell.angle_beta   90.00
_cell.angle_gamma   90.00
#
_symmetry.space_group_name_H-M   'P 1'
#
loop_
_entity.id
_entity.type
_entity.pdbx_description
1 polymer ?
#
loop_
_entity_poly.entity_id
_entity_poly.type
_entity_poly.pdbx_seq_one_letter_code
_entity_poly.pdbx_strand_id
1 'polypeptide(L)'
;MRKLLLVMSLLINTIALCAQESEVVLQSNMEYGKALEFSVDMVQGSTVKIDWGDGNAKEHNTQTAWGTPAGITGKSLGGTIHIYGNLKKLTVSKSKLTSLQLVNQDGLTLLDASDNELTFENLDLSGAPNLQNLNLDNNDIVRLNLMTFEKLQLFSINNNHRFTTAVFADKNVLQNISINNGDLAHFYPKPMPELLYLTLDNGDLTEFELNDNYPKLQKLSLAGHKNLERLDITTLPQLEELNISHTGISVINTTRNKQLTTLKAAHTQLRNLSLTYNTSLQTIDVACTKISRLDVSKLSRLRNIRIDSTDIARLDLTGKMYLNTIHARNTKIEFLDMHDEMGYNGLRWLDLRDNKNMTPQSLNFTFKMMPYHRGTSWSPNVLISGIPGAETADTSLLSYDEDNSYKSDVKGDGSASMAPINITINNATGGSIALTQMQDDNSWKAVSTKATPGYPISVKPTPQANYDFIGFKVNGKLYEDTIFVTSTDATVEPIFRSSADDEVIKLTVEPGSKQQYFLGGDQLSSVIFIDWGDGEKKPYFINNGMTTIANETGAAGNTITISGPVTRVDFGSFPNYGITNNITAIDLTKANKLRTISLYFNDIKKIDVSNLSQLEDLDLAYTGISVLDISHNPKLRKLRAYGNNLSALDITQTPELTYLDVKSNKLKELNTTNNNRLQTLLIQNNQLTALDVSAMSDLIELDFSHNQISNVNVTNAENLKKLGGSNNKLTSVDLSKNTNLQTVLLDKNQLETLDLSHQNSLTLVQVGGNGWDACTLNDLYYSLNEYPELQDHSTPTGSTLWVTDTQSTHENDAEHAESDIAASKGWKLNQAGDGTGCNMAYITVLETTNGTVKLKDAKGNEVKSGDKVEKNSIVTVEAKPANGYAVASSRANGKNIENNQFTVTRATDVMVRFTISNGIETTETGSVTVTAAQQAVIIKTDNAAKVAIFTANGQQVHEATIDGTQTVRVIPGLYIVKVGNVRKTILVR
;
A
#
# COMPACT_ATOMS: atom_id res chain seq x y z
N MET A 1 -21.45 39.12 38.20
CA MET A 1 -20.95 40.10 37.21
C MET A 1 -21.07 39.47 35.83
N ARG A 2 -21.78 40.18 34.93
CA ARG A 2 -21.81 40.12 33.44
C ARG A 2 -21.52 38.74 32.79
N LYS A 3 -22.54 38.00 32.33
CA LYS A 3 -23.39 38.17 31.11
C LYS A 3 -22.63 38.02 29.78
N LEU A 4 -23.29 37.29 28.86
CA LEU A 4 -23.05 37.02 27.43
C LEU A 4 -22.12 35.80 27.18
N LEU A 5 -22.47 34.74 26.43
CA LEU A 5 -23.53 34.53 25.43
C LEU A 5 -23.73 33.01 25.23
N LEU A 6 -24.91 32.47 25.56
CA LEU A 6 -25.52 31.34 24.84
C LEU A 6 -27.00 31.22 25.22
N VAL A 7 -27.89 31.97 24.56
CA VAL A 7 -29.29 31.57 24.30
C VAL A 7 -29.78 32.40 23.10
N MET A 8 -29.95 31.76 21.94
CA MET A 8 -31.21 31.77 21.17
C MET A 8 -31.00 31.14 19.80
N SER A 9 -31.43 29.89 19.65
CA SER A 9 -32.14 29.46 18.44
C SER A 9 -33.55 29.08 18.89
N LEU A 10 -34.55 29.88 18.49
CA LEU A 10 -35.95 29.56 18.21
C LEU A 10 -36.83 30.82 18.38
N LEU A 11 -36.97 31.56 17.29
CA LEU A 11 -38.21 32.26 16.95
C LEU A 11 -38.18 32.57 15.44
N ILE A 12 -39.12 31.98 14.72
CA ILE A 12 -39.47 32.32 13.34
C ILE A 12 -39.88 33.80 13.35
N ASN A 13 -39.13 34.63 12.64
CA ASN A 13 -39.59 35.91 12.13
C ASN A 13 -38.83 36.21 10.84
N THR A 14 -39.60 36.59 9.82
CA THR A 14 -39.17 37.04 8.51
C THR A 14 -38.09 38.11 8.63
N ILE A 15 -36.82 37.73 8.45
CA ILE A 15 -35.71 38.64 8.23
C ILE A 15 -35.40 38.52 6.74
N ALA A 16 -35.51 39.64 6.03
CA ALA A 16 -35.05 39.73 4.66
C ALA A 16 -33.61 39.18 4.59
N LEU A 17 -33.39 38.11 3.82
CA LEU A 17 -32.05 37.63 3.51
C LEU A 17 -31.30 38.79 2.87
N CYS A 18 -30.47 39.49 3.64
CA CYS A 18 -29.35 40.20 3.08
C CYS A 18 -28.39 39.09 2.65
N ALA A 19 -28.22 38.89 1.35
CA ALA A 19 -27.27 37.89 0.84
C ALA A 19 -25.89 38.21 1.42
N GLN A 20 -25.29 37.23 2.10
CA GLN A 20 -23.92 37.35 2.61
C GLN A 20 -22.97 37.55 1.41
N GLU A 21 -22.11 38.56 1.48
CA GLU A 21 -21.23 38.98 0.39
C GLU A 21 -20.25 37.84 0.02
N SER A 22 -19.98 37.64 -1.28
CA SER A 22 -19.00 36.66 -1.75
C SER A 22 -17.60 37.05 -1.28
N GLU A 23 -16.94 36.12 -0.60
CA GLU A 23 -15.68 36.40 0.09
C GLU A 23 -14.74 35.18 0.05
N VAL A 24 -13.44 35.44 0.03
CA VAL A 24 -12.39 34.47 0.33
C VAL A 24 -11.59 34.99 1.52
N VAL A 25 -11.45 34.15 2.53
CA VAL A 25 -10.77 34.47 3.79
C VAL A 25 -9.49 33.66 3.86
N LEU A 26 -8.35 34.33 4.03
CA LEU A 26 -7.02 33.73 4.02
C LEU A 26 -6.27 34.06 5.30
N GLN A 27 -5.52 33.10 5.84
CA GLN A 27 -4.49 33.34 6.85
C GLN A 27 -3.14 32.85 6.34
N SER A 28 -2.08 33.57 6.70
CA SER A 28 -0.73 33.32 6.20
C SER A 28 0.32 33.51 7.28
N ASN A 29 1.35 32.65 7.28
CA ASN A 29 2.56 32.77 8.08
C ASN A 29 3.62 33.68 7.44
N MET A 30 3.28 34.44 6.39
CA MET A 30 4.18 35.42 5.79
C MET A 30 4.59 36.51 6.80
N GLU A 31 5.90 36.80 6.87
CA GLU A 31 6.43 37.84 7.74
C GLU A 31 5.75 39.19 7.48
N TYR A 32 5.49 39.94 8.55
CA TYR A 32 4.90 41.27 8.49
C TYR A 32 5.66 42.18 7.52
N GLY A 33 4.94 42.82 6.60
CA GLY A 33 5.46 43.74 5.60
C GLY A 33 6.04 43.09 4.34
N LYS A 34 6.10 41.75 4.26
CA LYS A 34 6.50 41.03 3.03
C LYS A 34 5.37 41.01 2.02
N ALA A 35 5.75 40.98 0.75
CA ALA A 35 4.81 40.88 -0.36
C ALA A 35 4.16 39.48 -0.38
N LEU A 36 2.84 39.46 -0.45
CA LEU A 36 2.02 38.29 -0.77
C LEU A 36 1.38 38.56 -2.13
N GLU A 37 1.41 37.55 -3.01
CA GLU A 37 0.95 37.66 -4.39
C GLU A 37 -0.11 36.59 -4.67
N PHE A 38 -1.21 37.01 -5.28
CA PHE A 38 -2.22 36.11 -5.82
C PHE A 38 -2.78 36.67 -7.12
N SER A 39 -3.42 35.82 -7.92
CA SER A 39 -4.10 36.20 -9.17
C SER A 39 -5.57 35.81 -9.10
N VAL A 40 -6.44 36.70 -9.57
CA VAL A 40 -7.89 36.48 -9.62
C VAL A 40 -8.46 36.83 -10.99
N ASP A 41 -9.35 35.98 -11.48
CA ASP A 41 -10.27 36.32 -12.56
C ASP A 41 -11.65 36.55 -11.95
N MET A 42 -12.33 37.63 -12.31
CA MET A 42 -13.67 37.94 -11.81
C MET A 42 -14.76 37.36 -12.71
N VAL A 43 -15.93 37.05 -12.12
CA VAL A 43 -17.15 36.89 -12.90
C VAL A 43 -17.51 38.23 -13.56
N GLN A 44 -18.03 38.19 -14.79
CA GLN A 44 -18.38 39.39 -15.54
C GLN A 44 -19.33 40.30 -14.73
N GLY A 45 -18.95 41.57 -14.55
CA GLY A 45 -19.72 42.55 -13.78
C GLY A 45 -19.41 42.61 -12.28
N SER A 46 -18.53 41.74 -11.76
CA SER A 46 -18.02 41.82 -10.38
C SER A 46 -16.77 42.69 -10.29
N THR A 47 -16.59 43.38 -9.16
CA THR A 47 -15.32 44.03 -8.78
C THR A 47 -14.63 43.23 -7.68
N VAL A 48 -13.31 43.38 -7.53
CA VAL A 48 -12.55 42.79 -6.41
C VAL A 48 -12.17 43.88 -5.42
N LYS A 49 -12.36 43.60 -4.13
CA LYS A 49 -11.82 44.42 -3.04
C LYS A 49 -10.97 43.56 -2.14
N ILE A 50 -9.83 44.08 -1.70
CA ILE A 50 -8.88 43.31 -0.87
C ILE A 50 -8.57 44.10 0.39
N ASP A 51 -8.72 43.43 1.52
CA ASP A 51 -8.19 43.84 2.82
C ASP A 51 -6.97 42.97 3.12
N TRP A 52 -5.80 43.61 3.29
CA TRP A 52 -4.53 42.94 3.55
C TRP A 52 -4.28 42.64 5.04
N GLY A 53 -5.31 42.78 5.87
CA GLY A 53 -5.29 42.57 7.31
C GLY A 53 -5.22 43.86 8.13
N ASP A 54 -5.45 45.02 7.52
CA ASP A 54 -5.48 46.34 8.21
C ASP A 54 -6.90 46.87 8.43
N GLY A 55 -7.93 46.12 8.01
CA GLY A 55 -9.33 46.52 8.12
C GLY A 55 -9.79 47.44 6.99
N ASN A 56 -8.95 47.73 5.98
CA ASN A 56 -9.25 48.68 4.91
C ASN A 56 -9.29 48.00 3.53
N ALA A 57 -10.46 47.46 3.17
CA ALA A 57 -10.68 46.89 1.84
C ALA A 57 -10.59 47.96 0.72
N LYS A 58 -9.75 47.73 -0.30
CA LYS A 58 -9.60 48.62 -1.46
C LYS A 58 -9.91 47.90 -2.77
N GLU A 59 -10.49 48.62 -3.73
CA GLU A 59 -10.70 48.08 -5.09
C GLU A 59 -9.37 47.89 -5.82
N HIS A 60 -9.22 46.76 -6.49
CA HIS A 60 -8.03 46.45 -7.30
C HIS A 60 -8.44 46.18 -8.75
N ASN A 61 -7.58 46.58 -9.69
CA ASN A 61 -7.74 46.21 -11.10
C ASN A 61 -7.18 44.81 -11.32
N THR A 62 -8.02 43.90 -11.83
CA THR A 62 -7.65 42.49 -12.06
C THR A 62 -7.08 42.23 -13.45
N GLN A 63 -6.97 43.27 -14.30
CA GLN A 63 -6.44 43.15 -15.65
C GLN A 63 -5.24 44.07 -15.88
N THR A 64 -4.27 43.58 -16.66
CA THR A 64 -3.21 44.42 -17.23
C THR A 64 -3.79 45.35 -18.29
N ALA A 65 -3.01 46.35 -18.73
CA ALA A 65 -3.39 47.24 -19.83
C ALA A 65 -3.72 46.52 -21.16
N TRP A 66 -3.36 45.23 -21.27
CA TRP A 66 -3.59 44.37 -22.44
C TRP A 66 -4.72 43.35 -22.23
N GLY A 67 -5.48 43.46 -21.14
CA GLY A 67 -6.64 42.60 -20.86
C GLY A 67 -6.31 41.20 -20.34
N THR A 68 -5.06 40.94 -19.93
CA THR A 68 -4.65 39.68 -19.29
C THR A 68 -4.79 39.77 -17.76
N PRO A 69 -4.98 38.65 -17.04
CA PRO A 69 -5.04 38.66 -15.58
C PRO A 69 -3.77 39.25 -14.98
N ALA A 70 -3.90 40.25 -14.11
CA ALA A 70 -2.77 40.87 -13.41
C ALA A 70 -2.50 40.13 -12.09
N GLY A 71 -1.24 39.88 -11.77
CA GLY A 71 -0.85 39.50 -10.41
C GLY A 71 -1.14 40.65 -9.45
N ILE A 72 -1.86 40.36 -8.38
CA ILE A 72 -2.15 41.34 -7.33
C ILE A 72 -1.17 41.09 -6.18
N THR A 73 -0.29 42.07 -5.97
CA THR A 73 0.69 42.03 -4.88
C THR A 73 0.34 43.05 -3.81
N GLY A 74 0.38 42.64 -2.55
CA GLY A 74 0.22 43.52 -1.40
C GLY A 74 1.11 43.07 -0.25
N LYS A 75 1.23 43.91 0.78
CA LYS A 75 2.03 43.57 1.97
C LYS A 75 1.16 42.82 2.96
N SER A 76 1.61 41.68 3.48
CA SER A 76 0.97 41.02 4.62
C SER A 76 1.12 41.91 5.85
N LEU A 77 0.01 42.27 6.51
CA LEU A 77 0.01 43.14 7.69
C LEU A 77 -0.29 42.38 9.00
N GLY A 78 -0.14 41.05 8.99
CA GLY A 78 -0.21 40.22 10.20
C GLY A 78 -1.63 39.93 10.71
N GLY A 79 -2.65 40.16 9.88
CA GLY A 79 -4.05 39.83 10.15
C GLY A 79 -4.64 38.87 9.09
N THR A 80 -5.92 38.53 9.24
CA THR A 80 -6.69 37.79 8.24
C THR A 80 -6.83 38.63 6.96
N ILE A 81 -6.54 38.04 5.80
CA ILE A 81 -6.67 38.70 4.50
C ILE A 81 -8.06 38.35 3.97
N HIS A 82 -8.80 39.36 3.53
CA HIS A 82 -10.15 39.20 2.99
C HIS A 82 -10.17 39.65 1.53
N ILE A 83 -10.65 38.79 0.64
CA ILE A 83 -10.84 39.07 -0.78
C ILE A 83 -12.34 39.05 -1.05
N TYR A 84 -12.92 40.22 -1.27
CA TYR A 84 -14.35 40.38 -1.56
C TYR A 84 -14.59 40.41 -3.07
N GLY A 85 -15.67 39.76 -3.48
CA GLY A 85 -16.10 39.67 -4.87
C GLY A 85 -16.34 38.23 -5.30
N ASN A 86 -17.17 38.05 -6.34
CA ASN A 86 -17.44 36.73 -6.91
C ASN A 86 -16.35 36.37 -7.93
N LEU A 87 -15.49 35.43 -7.55
CA LEU A 87 -14.33 35.03 -8.33
C LEU A 87 -14.71 33.94 -9.34
N LYS A 88 -14.07 33.97 -10.50
CA LYS A 88 -14.09 32.89 -11.51
C LYS A 88 -12.88 31.97 -11.38
N LYS A 89 -11.71 32.54 -11.08
CA LYS A 89 -10.48 31.80 -10.78
C LYS A 89 -9.73 32.47 -9.64
N LEU A 90 -9.05 31.67 -8.82
CA LEU A 90 -8.15 32.12 -7.77
C LEU A 90 -6.88 31.29 -7.82
N THR A 91 -5.73 31.96 -7.90
CA THR A 91 -4.40 31.36 -7.74
C THR A 91 -3.68 32.06 -6.60
N VAL A 92 -3.39 31.32 -5.55
CA VAL A 92 -2.70 31.78 -4.34
C VAL A 92 -1.64 30.76 -3.92
N SER A 93 -0.64 30.58 -4.79
CA SER A 93 0.47 29.67 -4.54
C SER A 93 1.63 30.34 -3.78
N LYS A 94 2.46 29.58 -3.07
CA LYS A 94 3.73 30.08 -2.45
C LYS A 94 3.54 31.25 -1.49
N SER A 95 2.39 31.28 -0.83
CA SER A 95 1.95 32.39 0.02
C SER A 95 1.98 32.04 1.51
N LYS A 96 2.56 30.88 1.87
CA LYS A 96 2.58 30.33 3.24
C LYS A 96 1.20 30.36 3.90
N LEU A 97 0.15 30.07 3.14
CA LEU A 97 -1.20 30.06 3.68
C LEU A 97 -1.34 28.96 4.72
N THR A 98 -1.92 29.30 5.87
CA THR A 98 -2.25 28.37 6.96
C THR A 98 -3.74 28.11 7.07
N SER A 99 -4.57 28.96 6.45
CA SER A 99 -6.02 28.80 6.34
C SER A 99 -6.53 29.39 5.04
N LEU A 100 -7.52 28.73 4.43
CA LEU A 100 -8.26 29.18 3.27
C LEU A 100 -9.73 28.81 3.44
N GLN A 101 -10.60 29.81 3.39
CA GLN A 101 -12.05 29.62 3.44
C GLN A 101 -12.74 30.34 2.28
N LEU A 102 -13.62 29.62 1.59
CA LEU A 102 -14.45 30.14 0.49
C LEU A 102 -15.87 30.36 0.99
N VAL A 103 -16.42 31.56 0.77
CA VAL A 103 -17.78 31.92 1.18
C VAL A 103 -18.54 32.44 -0.05
N ASN A 104 -19.63 31.77 -0.42
CA ASN A 104 -20.52 32.14 -1.54
C ASN A 104 -19.79 32.44 -2.86
N GLN A 105 -18.81 31.60 -3.22
CA GLN A 105 -18.00 31.65 -4.43
C GLN A 105 -18.61 30.76 -5.54
N ASP A 106 -19.89 30.97 -5.85
CA ASP A 106 -20.61 30.17 -6.87
C ASP A 106 -19.99 30.27 -8.27
N GLY A 107 -19.30 31.37 -8.57
CA GLY A 107 -18.61 31.59 -9.85
C GLY A 107 -17.28 30.87 -9.98
N LEU A 108 -16.70 30.36 -8.88
CA LEU A 108 -15.33 29.89 -8.86
C LEU A 108 -15.23 28.52 -9.53
N THR A 109 -14.43 28.47 -10.60
CA THR A 109 -14.22 27.28 -11.43
C THR A 109 -12.81 26.71 -11.33
N LEU A 110 -11.85 27.54 -10.92
CA LEU A 110 -10.45 27.14 -10.73
C LEU A 110 -9.95 27.69 -9.41
N LEU A 111 -9.41 26.80 -8.57
CA LEU A 111 -8.64 27.14 -7.39
C LEU A 111 -7.27 26.48 -7.48
N ASP A 112 -6.23 27.31 -7.43
CA ASP A 112 -4.86 26.87 -7.21
C ASP A 112 -4.36 27.44 -5.89
N ALA A 113 -4.16 26.57 -4.90
CA ALA A 113 -3.61 26.91 -3.60
C ALA A 113 -2.36 26.06 -3.29
N SER A 114 -1.55 25.75 -4.31
CA SER A 114 -0.35 24.94 -4.15
C SER A 114 0.77 25.64 -3.36
N ASP A 115 1.73 24.88 -2.84
CA ASP A 115 2.94 25.40 -2.18
C ASP A 115 2.61 26.30 -0.98
N ASN A 116 1.75 25.80 -0.08
CA ASN A 116 1.35 26.50 1.13
C ASN A 116 1.50 25.57 2.36
N GLU A 117 0.96 26.00 3.50
CA GLU A 117 0.99 25.29 4.79
C GLU A 117 -0.44 24.88 5.19
N LEU A 118 -1.30 24.60 4.20
CA LEU A 118 -2.69 24.26 4.43
C LEU A 118 -2.82 22.84 4.98
N THR A 119 -3.77 22.66 5.89
CA THR A 119 -4.16 21.36 6.45
C THR A 119 -5.66 21.14 6.21
N PHE A 120 -6.15 19.92 6.43
CA PHE A 120 -7.58 19.61 6.28
C PHE A 120 -8.47 20.48 7.19
N GLU A 121 -8.07 20.73 8.44
CA GLU A 121 -8.87 21.47 9.43
C GLU A 121 -9.03 22.96 9.07
N ASN A 122 -8.12 23.50 8.25
CA ASN A 122 -8.07 24.91 7.91
C ASN A 122 -8.35 25.18 6.42
N LEU A 123 -8.86 24.18 5.71
CA LEU A 123 -9.22 24.28 4.29
C LEU A 123 -10.74 24.09 4.12
N ASP A 124 -11.46 25.19 3.93
CA ASP A 124 -12.89 25.19 3.67
C ASP A 124 -13.19 25.54 2.21
N LEU A 125 -13.52 24.50 1.43
CA LEU A 125 -13.89 24.60 0.02
C LEU A 125 -15.41 24.72 -0.20
N SER A 126 -16.22 24.67 0.86
CA SER A 126 -17.68 24.46 0.76
C SER A 126 -18.41 25.58 0.03
N GLY A 127 -17.88 26.82 0.08
CA GLY A 127 -18.45 27.95 -0.64
C GLY A 127 -18.19 27.96 -2.15
N ALA A 128 -17.50 26.98 -2.73
CA ALA A 128 -17.22 26.94 -4.18
C ALA A 128 -17.73 25.64 -4.85
N PRO A 129 -19.04 25.39 -4.88
CA PRO A 129 -19.62 24.12 -5.35
C PRO A 129 -19.42 23.86 -6.86
N ASN A 130 -19.05 24.89 -7.64
CA ASN A 130 -18.89 24.80 -9.09
C ASN A 130 -17.43 24.64 -9.56
N LEU A 131 -16.51 24.28 -8.66
CA LEU A 131 -15.12 24.03 -8.99
C LEU A 131 -14.98 22.93 -10.06
N GLN A 132 -14.14 23.20 -11.04
CA GLN A 132 -13.77 22.30 -12.14
C GLN A 132 -12.29 21.90 -12.06
N ASN A 133 -11.43 22.81 -11.57
CA ASN A 133 -10.01 22.57 -11.36
C ASN A 133 -9.64 22.92 -9.91
N LEU A 134 -9.04 21.96 -9.22
CA LEU A 134 -8.53 22.12 -7.86
C LEU A 134 -7.08 21.61 -7.79
N ASN A 135 -6.16 22.54 -7.50
CA ASN A 135 -4.75 22.25 -7.25
C ASN A 135 -4.38 22.58 -5.80
N LEU A 136 -3.94 21.58 -5.05
CA LEU A 136 -3.55 21.62 -3.65
C LEU A 136 -2.15 21.00 -3.42
N ASP A 137 -1.34 20.92 -4.47
CA ASP A 137 0.02 20.35 -4.41
C ASP A 137 0.89 21.04 -3.35
N ASN A 138 1.82 20.32 -2.72
CA ASN A 138 2.78 20.83 -1.75
C ASN A 138 2.11 21.56 -0.56
N ASN A 139 1.29 20.84 0.19
CA ASN A 139 0.69 21.26 1.45
C ASN A 139 0.89 20.17 2.52
N ASP A 140 0.18 20.26 3.65
CA ASP A 140 0.17 19.24 4.71
C ASP A 140 -1.27 18.71 4.96
N ILE A 141 -1.98 18.46 3.87
CA ILE A 141 -3.36 17.95 3.89
C ILE A 141 -3.33 16.43 4.01
N VAL A 142 -4.07 15.88 4.97
CA VAL A 142 -4.08 14.44 5.27
C VAL A 142 -5.25 13.67 4.64
N ARG A 143 -6.35 14.37 4.34
CA ARG A 143 -7.57 13.82 3.73
C ARG A 143 -8.41 14.92 3.09
N LEU A 144 -9.33 14.58 2.19
CA LEU A 144 -10.32 15.51 1.64
C LEU A 144 -11.70 14.87 1.45
N ASN A 145 -12.73 15.68 1.68
CA ASN A 145 -14.10 15.34 1.30
C ASN A 145 -14.52 16.21 0.10
N LEU A 146 -14.71 15.58 -1.05
CA LEU A 146 -15.10 16.21 -2.31
C LEU A 146 -16.45 15.68 -2.83
N MET A 147 -17.29 15.11 -1.95
CA MET A 147 -18.57 14.49 -2.34
C MET A 147 -19.57 15.47 -2.98
N THR A 148 -19.45 16.77 -2.68
CA THR A 148 -20.35 17.81 -3.19
C THR A 148 -19.87 18.46 -4.50
N PHE A 149 -18.69 18.07 -5.01
CA PHE A 149 -18.05 18.73 -6.16
C PHE A 149 -18.28 17.95 -7.47
N GLU A 150 -19.54 17.84 -7.90
CA GLU A 150 -19.95 17.04 -9.07
C GLU A 150 -19.36 17.54 -10.41
N LYS A 151 -18.87 18.79 -10.45
CA LYS A 151 -18.30 19.44 -11.65
C LYS A 151 -16.78 19.35 -11.74
N LEU A 152 -16.12 18.72 -10.76
CA LEU A 152 -14.68 18.63 -10.71
C LEU A 152 -14.15 17.76 -11.85
N GLN A 153 -13.25 18.32 -12.66
CA GLN A 153 -12.62 17.68 -13.82
C GLN A 153 -11.15 17.36 -13.54
N LEU A 154 -10.44 18.31 -12.91
CA LEU A 154 -9.01 18.20 -12.63
C LEU A 154 -8.78 18.32 -11.13
N PHE A 155 -8.11 17.33 -10.56
CA PHE A 155 -7.76 17.31 -9.14
C PHE A 155 -6.29 16.93 -8.96
N SER A 156 -5.55 17.77 -8.24
CA SER A 156 -4.14 17.57 -7.91
C SER A 156 -3.87 17.87 -6.44
N ILE A 157 -3.18 16.96 -5.76
CA ILE A 157 -2.77 17.10 -4.35
C ILE A 157 -1.39 16.43 -4.09
N ASN A 158 -0.49 16.53 -5.06
CA ASN A 158 0.84 15.92 -4.98
C ASN A 158 1.65 16.45 -3.79
N ASN A 159 2.60 15.67 -3.31
CA ASN A 159 3.56 16.08 -2.25
C ASN A 159 2.89 16.48 -0.93
N ASN A 160 1.76 15.86 -0.62
CA ASN A 160 1.17 15.89 0.71
C ASN A 160 1.49 14.53 1.38
N HIS A 161 2.64 14.43 2.05
CA HIS A 161 3.23 13.14 2.45
C HIS A 161 2.37 12.30 3.39
N ARG A 162 1.44 12.93 4.12
CA ARG A 162 0.49 12.26 5.02
C ARG A 162 -0.90 12.09 4.40
N PHE A 163 -1.05 12.36 3.11
CA PHE A 163 -2.34 12.29 2.43
C PHE A 163 -2.75 10.83 2.21
N THR A 164 -3.83 10.44 2.85
CA THR A 164 -4.30 9.04 2.86
C THR A 164 -5.50 8.80 1.94
N THR A 165 -6.37 9.80 1.71
CA THR A 165 -7.58 9.59 0.88
C THR A 165 -8.28 10.90 0.45
N ALA A 166 -8.93 10.87 -0.72
CA ALA A 166 -9.96 11.82 -1.15
C ALA A 166 -11.26 11.08 -1.43
N VAL A 167 -12.40 11.59 -0.94
CA VAL A 167 -13.73 11.04 -1.26
C VAL A 167 -14.38 11.88 -2.35
N PHE A 168 -14.54 11.35 -3.56
CA PHE A 168 -15.13 12.07 -4.70
C PHE A 168 -16.66 11.92 -4.76
N ALA A 169 -17.33 12.80 -5.51
CA ALA A 169 -18.77 12.71 -5.79
C ALA A 169 -19.16 11.43 -6.54
N ASP A 170 -20.35 10.88 -6.26
CA ASP A 170 -20.90 9.71 -7.00
C ASP A 170 -21.13 10.03 -8.47
N LYS A 171 -21.74 11.19 -8.73
CA LYS A 171 -21.82 11.78 -10.07
C LYS A 171 -20.61 12.68 -10.25
N ASN A 172 -19.61 12.19 -10.99
CA ASN A 172 -18.39 12.92 -11.26
C ASN A 172 -18.13 13.05 -12.77
N VAL A 173 -17.39 14.10 -13.14
CA VAL A 173 -16.88 14.35 -14.49
C VAL A 173 -15.34 14.42 -14.49
N LEU A 174 -14.72 13.70 -13.55
CA LEU A 174 -13.27 13.70 -13.34
C LEU A 174 -12.58 13.16 -14.58
N GLN A 175 -11.60 13.92 -15.07
CA GLN A 175 -10.75 13.59 -16.21
C GLN A 175 -9.33 13.28 -15.74
N ASN A 176 -8.83 14.03 -14.75
CA ASN A 176 -7.47 13.88 -14.24
C ASN A 176 -7.45 13.84 -12.71
N ILE A 177 -6.76 12.83 -12.17
CA ILE A 177 -6.47 12.72 -10.74
C ILE A 177 -4.97 12.52 -10.56
N SER A 178 -4.36 13.40 -9.77
CA SER A 178 -2.94 13.33 -9.39
C SER A 178 -2.78 13.35 -7.88
N ILE A 179 -2.36 12.22 -7.32
CA ILE A 179 -2.13 12.02 -5.89
C ILE A 179 -0.77 11.34 -5.72
N ASN A 180 0.30 12.05 -6.05
CA ASN A 180 1.66 11.51 -5.96
C ASN A 180 2.32 11.89 -4.62
N ASN A 181 3.21 11.03 -4.12
CA ASN A 181 4.01 11.23 -2.91
C ASN A 181 3.17 11.40 -1.62
N GLY A 182 2.12 10.59 -1.46
CA GLY A 182 1.27 10.53 -0.26
C GLY A 182 1.24 9.12 0.36
N ASP A 183 0.58 8.97 1.51
CA ASP A 183 0.47 7.72 2.27
C ASP A 183 -0.79 6.91 1.87
N LEU A 184 -0.96 6.73 0.56
CA LEU A 184 -2.12 6.06 -0.02
C LEU A 184 -1.94 4.55 0.07
N ALA A 185 -2.59 3.90 1.03
CA ALA A 185 -2.60 2.44 1.20
C ALA A 185 -3.73 1.74 0.43
N HIS A 186 -4.79 2.47 0.05
CA HIS A 186 -5.90 1.96 -0.75
C HIS A 186 -6.48 3.05 -1.67
N PHE A 187 -6.89 2.69 -2.89
CA PHE A 187 -7.65 3.55 -3.80
C PHE A 187 -8.93 2.82 -4.19
N TYR A 188 -10.08 3.30 -3.68
CA TYR A 188 -11.33 2.55 -3.76
C TYR A 188 -11.87 2.46 -5.20
N PRO A 189 -12.49 1.33 -5.57
CA PRO A 189 -12.96 1.07 -6.93
C PRO A 189 -14.27 1.83 -7.24
N LYS A 190 -14.18 3.15 -7.42
CA LYS A 190 -15.33 4.00 -7.77
C LYS A 190 -15.40 4.24 -9.28
N PRO A 191 -16.58 4.08 -9.91
CA PRO A 191 -16.75 4.43 -11.32
C PRO A 191 -16.42 5.90 -11.60
N MET A 192 -15.48 6.12 -12.53
CA MET A 192 -15.12 7.44 -13.06
C MET A 192 -15.04 7.34 -14.58
N PRO A 193 -16.18 7.33 -15.28
CA PRO A 193 -16.27 6.97 -16.71
C PRO A 193 -15.58 7.96 -17.65
N GLU A 194 -15.34 9.18 -17.19
CA GLU A 194 -14.65 10.24 -17.94
C GLU A 194 -13.15 10.34 -17.62
N LEU A 195 -12.64 9.49 -16.71
CA LEU A 195 -11.25 9.56 -16.24
C LEU A 195 -10.29 9.17 -17.37
N LEU A 196 -9.39 10.08 -17.72
CA LEU A 196 -8.36 9.92 -18.74
C LEU A 196 -7.01 9.62 -18.11
N TYR A 197 -6.65 10.34 -17.04
CA TYR A 197 -5.32 10.22 -16.40
C TYR A 197 -5.44 9.99 -14.90
N LEU A 198 -4.75 8.95 -14.43
CA LEU A 198 -4.65 8.60 -13.02
C LEU A 198 -3.18 8.38 -12.64
N THR A 199 -2.65 9.21 -11.75
CA THR A 199 -1.29 9.08 -11.22
C THR A 199 -1.32 9.05 -9.70
N LEU A 200 -0.85 7.96 -9.12
CA LEU A 200 -0.83 7.68 -7.68
C LEU A 200 0.58 7.34 -7.20
N ASP A 201 1.61 7.92 -7.81
CA ASP A 201 3.00 7.48 -7.60
C ASP A 201 3.47 7.68 -6.14
N ASN A 202 4.36 6.80 -5.69
CA ASN A 202 5.09 6.85 -4.42
C ASN A 202 4.20 6.85 -3.17
N GLY A 203 3.29 5.87 -3.06
CA GLY A 203 2.59 5.51 -1.82
C GLY A 203 2.80 4.05 -1.41
N ASP A 204 1.86 3.45 -0.67
CA ASP A 204 1.98 2.08 -0.12
C ASP A 204 0.81 1.14 -0.47
N LEU A 205 0.27 1.28 -1.69
CA LEU A 205 -0.74 0.35 -2.21
C LEU A 205 -0.21 -1.10 -2.18
N THR A 206 -0.99 -1.99 -1.58
CA THR A 206 -0.77 -3.45 -1.62
C THR A 206 -1.65 -4.12 -2.68
N GLU A 207 -2.77 -3.49 -3.00
CA GLU A 207 -3.74 -3.90 -4.01
C GLU A 207 -4.26 -2.68 -4.78
N PHE A 208 -4.70 -2.91 -6.02
CA PHE A 208 -5.32 -1.87 -6.85
C PHE A 208 -6.32 -2.48 -7.83
N GLU A 209 -7.61 -2.22 -7.60
CA GLU A 209 -8.70 -2.77 -8.40
C GLU A 209 -9.19 -1.77 -9.45
N LEU A 210 -9.04 -2.15 -10.73
CA LEU A 210 -9.50 -1.35 -11.86
C LEU A 210 -10.97 -1.65 -12.22
N ASN A 211 -11.32 -2.94 -12.37
CA ASN A 211 -12.63 -3.39 -12.86
C ASN A 211 -13.06 -2.61 -14.14
N ASP A 212 -14.37 -2.39 -14.35
CA ASP A 212 -14.91 -1.56 -15.44
C ASP A 212 -15.03 -0.07 -15.06
N ASN A 213 -14.33 0.38 -14.00
CA ASN A 213 -14.53 1.71 -13.43
C ASN A 213 -13.95 2.85 -14.28
N TYR A 214 -12.94 2.57 -15.10
CA TYR A 214 -12.16 3.59 -15.82
C TYR A 214 -12.05 3.31 -17.34
N PRO A 215 -13.19 3.20 -18.06
CA PRO A 215 -13.24 2.72 -19.45
C PRO A 215 -12.50 3.61 -20.46
N LYS A 216 -12.28 4.90 -20.14
CA LYS A 216 -11.58 5.87 -20.99
C LYS A 216 -10.13 6.14 -20.56
N LEU A 217 -9.61 5.39 -19.58
CA LEU A 217 -8.29 5.67 -19.01
C LEU A 217 -7.20 5.46 -20.07
N GLN A 218 -6.44 6.54 -20.31
CA GLN A 218 -5.33 6.61 -21.27
C GLN A 218 -3.97 6.56 -20.56
N LYS A 219 -3.87 7.06 -19.33
CA LYS A 219 -2.63 7.06 -18.55
C LYS A 219 -2.85 6.54 -17.14
N LEU A 220 -2.06 5.54 -16.76
CA LEU A 220 -2.00 5.00 -15.41
C LEU A 220 -0.55 5.01 -14.91
N SER A 221 -0.32 5.67 -13.78
CA SER A 221 0.96 5.65 -13.07
C SER A 221 0.75 5.22 -11.61
N LEU A 222 1.42 4.14 -11.23
CA LEU A 222 1.43 3.51 -9.90
C LEU A 222 2.89 3.27 -9.47
N ALA A 223 3.81 4.12 -9.89
CA ALA A 223 5.23 3.92 -9.62
C ALA A 223 5.51 4.03 -8.12
N GLY A 224 6.49 3.31 -7.59
CA GLY A 224 6.95 3.44 -6.20
C GLY A 224 6.19 2.61 -5.15
N HIS A 225 5.08 1.95 -5.51
CA HIS A 225 4.36 1.04 -4.59
C HIS A 225 5.07 -0.32 -4.45
N LYS A 226 6.04 -0.40 -3.53
CA LYS A 226 6.91 -1.58 -3.38
C LYS A 226 6.16 -2.87 -3.02
N ASN A 227 5.05 -2.76 -2.30
CA ASN A 227 4.24 -3.89 -1.85
C ASN A 227 3.13 -4.29 -2.84
N LEU A 228 2.95 -3.55 -3.95
CA LEU A 228 2.02 -3.91 -5.00
C LEU A 228 2.61 -5.04 -5.86
N GLU A 229 2.13 -6.27 -5.67
CA GLU A 229 2.66 -7.46 -6.35
C GLU A 229 1.89 -7.88 -7.60
N ARG A 230 0.66 -7.36 -7.78
CA ARG A 230 -0.25 -7.71 -8.87
C ARG A 230 -0.97 -6.47 -9.37
N LEU A 231 -1.22 -6.43 -10.67
CA LEU A 231 -2.01 -5.40 -11.31
C LEU A 231 -2.69 -5.97 -12.54
N ASP A 232 -3.94 -5.58 -12.75
CA ASP A 232 -4.75 -6.07 -13.84
C ASP A 232 -5.26 -4.96 -14.76
N ILE A 233 -4.60 -4.80 -15.90
CA ILE A 233 -4.84 -3.68 -16.81
C ILE A 233 -5.70 -4.05 -18.03
N THR A 234 -6.16 -5.28 -18.15
CA THR A 234 -6.79 -5.72 -19.41
C THR A 234 -8.18 -5.12 -19.65
N THR A 235 -8.80 -4.58 -18.61
CA THR A 235 -10.06 -3.81 -18.67
C THR A 235 -9.85 -2.40 -19.23
N LEU A 236 -8.60 -2.01 -19.54
CA LEU A 236 -8.23 -0.67 -20.01
C LEU A 236 -7.82 -0.68 -21.50
N PRO A 237 -8.75 -0.87 -22.46
CA PRO A 237 -8.41 -0.99 -23.89
C PRO A 237 -7.88 0.30 -24.52
N GLN A 238 -8.14 1.46 -23.89
CA GLN A 238 -7.67 2.78 -24.32
C GLN A 238 -6.34 3.19 -23.67
N LEU A 239 -5.71 2.32 -22.88
CA LEU A 239 -4.48 2.67 -22.17
C LEU A 239 -3.31 2.91 -23.14
N GLU A 240 -2.75 4.11 -23.09
CA GLU A 240 -1.63 4.58 -23.93
C GLU A 240 -0.30 4.64 -23.15
N GLU A 241 -0.32 4.99 -21.86
CA GLU A 241 0.86 5.02 -20.98
C GLU A 241 0.61 4.24 -19.69
N LEU A 242 1.49 3.28 -19.40
CA LEU A 242 1.56 2.56 -18.13
C LEU A 242 2.91 2.80 -17.46
N ASN A 243 2.89 3.22 -16.20
CA ASN A 243 4.07 3.32 -15.36
C ASN A 243 3.86 2.59 -14.03
N ILE A 244 4.57 1.47 -13.86
CA ILE A 244 4.57 0.63 -12.65
C ILE A 244 5.98 0.49 -12.09
N SER A 245 6.86 1.44 -12.40
CA SER A 245 8.27 1.36 -12.00
C SER A 245 8.41 1.33 -10.47
N HIS A 246 9.39 0.59 -9.93
CA HIS A 246 9.62 0.45 -8.49
C HIS A 246 8.47 -0.20 -7.71
N THR A 247 7.77 -1.17 -8.32
CA THR A 247 6.72 -1.98 -7.66
C THR A 247 7.15 -3.43 -7.44
N GLY A 248 6.39 -4.17 -6.62
CA GLY A 248 6.57 -5.61 -6.38
C GLY A 248 6.08 -6.50 -7.54
N ILE A 249 5.53 -5.92 -8.61
CA ILE A 249 4.86 -6.65 -9.69
C ILE A 249 5.80 -7.63 -10.38
N SER A 250 5.37 -8.90 -10.44
CA SER A 250 6.17 -10.00 -11.00
C SER A 250 5.67 -10.53 -12.35
N VAL A 251 4.41 -10.25 -12.69
CA VAL A 251 3.76 -10.59 -13.96
C VAL A 251 2.83 -9.46 -14.35
N ILE A 252 2.75 -9.13 -15.65
CA ILE A 252 1.79 -8.17 -16.19
C ILE A 252 1.28 -8.65 -17.55
N ASN A 253 -0.04 -8.57 -17.77
CA ASN A 253 -0.62 -8.87 -19.07
C ASN A 253 -1.01 -7.59 -19.82
N THR A 254 -0.33 -7.32 -20.93
CA THR A 254 -0.57 -6.15 -21.79
C THR A 254 -1.37 -6.46 -23.06
N THR A 255 -1.83 -7.70 -23.25
CA THR A 255 -2.40 -8.20 -24.53
C THR A 255 -3.65 -7.45 -25.03
N ARG A 256 -4.45 -6.88 -24.12
CA ARG A 256 -5.65 -6.09 -24.46
C ARG A 256 -5.34 -4.61 -24.68
N ASN A 257 -4.21 -4.10 -24.22
CA ASN A 257 -3.81 -2.70 -24.27
C ASN A 257 -3.10 -2.36 -25.60
N LYS A 258 -3.81 -2.52 -26.72
CA LYS A 258 -3.24 -2.36 -28.08
C LYS A 258 -2.82 -0.92 -28.41
N GLN A 259 -3.35 0.04 -27.66
CA GLN A 259 -3.04 1.47 -27.79
C GLN A 259 -1.78 1.88 -27.02
N LEU A 260 -1.18 0.97 -26.24
CA LEU A 260 -0.02 1.27 -25.41
C LEU A 260 1.14 1.79 -26.28
N THR A 261 1.56 3.02 -26.01
CA THR A 261 2.71 3.70 -26.64
C THR A 261 3.91 3.77 -25.71
N THR A 262 3.68 3.75 -24.39
CA THR A 262 4.73 3.83 -23.36
C THR A 262 4.49 2.81 -22.26
N LEU A 263 5.50 1.97 -22.00
CA LEU A 263 5.54 1.05 -20.88
C LEU A 263 6.78 1.32 -20.03
N LYS A 264 6.58 1.73 -18.78
CA LYS A 264 7.63 1.93 -17.77
C LYS A 264 7.40 0.94 -16.62
N ALA A 265 8.28 -0.03 -16.49
CA ALA A 265 8.25 -1.08 -15.47
C ALA A 265 9.65 -1.34 -14.90
N ALA A 266 10.49 -0.31 -14.84
CA ALA A 266 11.84 -0.41 -14.29
C ALA A 266 11.78 -0.75 -12.79
N HIS A 267 12.76 -1.47 -12.26
CA HIS A 267 12.84 -1.86 -10.84
C HIS A 267 11.60 -2.64 -10.34
N THR A 268 11.00 -3.45 -11.21
CA THR A 268 9.93 -4.40 -10.85
C THR A 268 10.48 -5.82 -10.68
N GLN A 269 9.65 -6.75 -10.22
CA GLN A 269 9.99 -8.17 -10.12
C GLN A 269 9.66 -8.97 -11.40
N LEU A 270 9.37 -8.27 -12.51
CA LEU A 270 9.01 -8.90 -13.78
C LEU A 270 10.07 -9.91 -14.23
N ARG A 271 9.64 -11.14 -14.48
CA ARG A 271 10.48 -12.24 -15.00
C ARG A 271 10.22 -12.53 -16.47
N ASN A 272 9.06 -12.11 -16.97
CA ASN A 272 8.59 -12.30 -18.33
C ASN A 272 7.76 -11.07 -18.75
N LEU A 273 7.68 -10.85 -20.06
CA LEU A 273 6.86 -9.80 -20.65
C LEU A 273 6.59 -10.16 -22.13
N SER A 274 5.33 -10.37 -22.49
CA SER A 274 4.91 -10.52 -23.91
C SER A 274 4.40 -9.19 -24.44
N LEU A 275 4.94 -8.74 -25.57
CA LEU A 275 4.55 -7.48 -26.22
C LEU A 275 3.96 -7.69 -27.63
N THR A 276 3.60 -8.93 -27.98
CA THR A 276 3.18 -9.33 -29.34
C THR A 276 2.06 -8.44 -29.91
N TYR A 277 1.12 -8.01 -29.07
CA TYR A 277 -0.06 -7.23 -29.48
C TYR A 277 0.07 -5.72 -29.24
N ASN A 278 1.16 -5.25 -28.65
CA ASN A 278 1.39 -3.85 -28.32
C ASN A 278 2.14 -3.12 -29.44
N THR A 279 1.70 -3.31 -30.69
CA THR A 279 2.40 -2.84 -31.91
C THR A 279 2.56 -1.31 -32.00
N SER A 280 1.83 -0.57 -31.17
CA SER A 280 1.90 0.90 -31.07
C SER A 280 3.02 1.40 -30.16
N LEU A 281 3.71 0.51 -29.43
CA LEU A 281 4.75 0.87 -28.48
C LEU A 281 5.89 1.65 -29.14
N GLN A 282 6.25 2.75 -28.50
CA GLN A 282 7.34 3.64 -28.85
C GLN A 282 8.42 3.65 -27.77
N THR A 283 8.05 3.50 -26.49
CA THR A 283 8.97 3.52 -25.36
C THR A 283 8.77 2.31 -24.47
N ILE A 284 9.86 1.60 -24.19
CA ILE A 284 9.93 0.49 -23.23
C ILE A 284 11.04 0.82 -22.22
N ASP A 285 10.70 0.88 -20.94
CA ASP A 285 11.67 0.90 -19.85
C ASP A 285 11.38 -0.28 -18.91
N VAL A 286 12.25 -1.28 -18.93
CA VAL A 286 12.19 -2.50 -18.10
C VAL A 286 13.55 -2.74 -17.42
N ALA A 287 14.31 -1.67 -17.19
CA ALA A 287 15.59 -1.74 -16.50
C ALA A 287 15.45 -2.31 -15.08
N CYS A 288 16.48 -2.98 -14.59
CA CYS A 288 16.54 -3.54 -13.24
C CYS A 288 15.40 -4.52 -12.93
N THR A 289 14.91 -5.23 -13.94
CA THR A 289 13.94 -6.34 -13.80
C THR A 289 14.66 -7.69 -13.91
N LYS A 290 13.92 -8.78 -13.73
CA LYS A 290 14.43 -10.16 -13.79
C LYS A 290 14.17 -10.82 -15.16
N ILE A 291 13.85 -10.04 -16.18
CA ILE A 291 13.60 -10.56 -17.52
C ILE A 291 14.93 -11.01 -18.16
N SER A 292 14.91 -12.15 -18.82
CA SER A 292 16.06 -12.71 -19.56
C SER A 292 15.85 -12.74 -21.08
N ARG A 293 14.62 -12.46 -21.54
CA ARG A 293 14.26 -12.41 -22.96
C ARG A 293 13.19 -11.35 -23.20
N LEU A 294 13.29 -10.67 -24.33
CA LEU A 294 12.31 -9.69 -24.79
C LEU A 294 12.17 -9.79 -26.31
N ASP A 295 10.98 -10.13 -26.79
CA ASP A 295 10.66 -10.13 -28.22
C ASP A 295 10.08 -8.77 -28.61
N VAL A 296 10.79 -8.06 -29.48
CA VAL A 296 10.39 -6.76 -30.01
C VAL A 296 10.04 -6.81 -31.50
N SER A 297 9.98 -7.99 -32.12
CA SER A 297 9.82 -8.17 -33.57
C SER A 297 8.59 -7.45 -34.13
N LYS A 298 7.48 -7.41 -33.38
CA LYS A 298 6.22 -6.75 -33.77
C LYS A 298 6.16 -5.24 -33.49
N LEU A 299 7.20 -4.67 -32.87
CA LEU A 299 7.21 -3.29 -32.40
C LEU A 299 7.83 -2.35 -33.43
N SER A 300 7.21 -2.24 -34.61
CA SER A 300 7.74 -1.44 -35.72
C SER A 300 7.87 0.05 -35.41
N ARG A 301 7.13 0.57 -34.42
CA ARG A 301 7.16 1.98 -33.96
C ARG A 301 8.14 2.26 -32.81
N LEU A 302 8.92 1.26 -32.38
CA LEU A 302 9.82 1.39 -31.23
C LEU A 302 10.86 2.50 -31.46
N ARG A 303 10.96 3.42 -30.50
CA ARG A 303 11.90 4.55 -30.50
C ARG A 303 12.91 4.48 -29.38
N ASN A 304 12.46 4.11 -28.18
CA ASN A 304 13.29 4.11 -26.99
C ASN A 304 13.16 2.76 -26.30
N ILE A 305 14.29 2.11 -26.07
CA ILE A 305 14.35 0.87 -25.30
C ILE A 305 15.39 0.98 -24.20
N ARG A 306 14.97 0.68 -22.98
CA ARG A 306 15.80 0.66 -21.80
C ARG A 306 15.64 -0.66 -21.07
N ILE A 307 16.73 -1.43 -21.06
CA ILE A 307 16.85 -2.77 -20.49
C ILE A 307 18.08 -2.89 -19.57
N ASP A 308 18.58 -1.76 -19.06
CA ASP A 308 19.76 -1.72 -18.19
C ASP A 308 19.64 -2.71 -17.02
N SER A 309 20.72 -3.40 -16.67
CA SER A 309 20.77 -4.31 -15.52
C SER A 309 19.69 -5.40 -15.53
N THR A 310 19.38 -5.93 -16.72
CA THR A 310 18.54 -7.12 -16.91
C THR A 310 19.38 -8.36 -17.23
N ASP A 311 18.76 -9.53 -17.19
CA ASP A 311 19.41 -10.80 -17.56
C ASP A 311 19.34 -11.09 -19.07
N ILE A 312 18.93 -10.10 -19.88
CA ILE A 312 18.81 -10.26 -21.33
C ILE A 312 20.18 -10.53 -21.96
N ALA A 313 20.31 -11.68 -22.63
CA ALA A 313 21.51 -12.07 -23.35
C ALA A 313 21.46 -11.77 -24.86
N ARG A 314 20.25 -11.56 -25.40
CA ARG A 314 20.00 -11.33 -26.82
C ARG A 314 18.81 -10.41 -27.02
N LEU A 315 18.95 -9.52 -27.99
CA LEU A 315 17.88 -8.62 -28.42
C LEU A 315 18.02 -8.40 -29.93
N ASP A 316 17.02 -8.84 -30.68
CA ASP A 316 16.93 -8.63 -32.12
C ASP A 316 16.22 -7.31 -32.41
N LEU A 317 16.95 -6.33 -32.94
CA LEU A 317 16.47 -5.00 -33.30
C LEU A 317 16.35 -4.82 -34.82
N THR A 318 16.39 -5.91 -35.58
CA THR A 318 16.27 -5.89 -37.04
C THR A 318 14.95 -5.21 -37.45
N GLY A 319 15.04 -4.35 -38.48
CA GLY A 319 13.91 -3.62 -39.06
C GLY A 319 13.25 -2.58 -38.14
N LYS A 320 13.94 -2.09 -37.10
CA LYS A 320 13.43 -1.05 -36.19
C LYS A 320 13.80 0.37 -36.67
N MET A 321 13.20 0.78 -37.78
CA MET A 321 13.48 2.04 -38.48
C MET A 321 13.30 3.34 -37.67
N TYR A 322 12.60 3.33 -36.53
CA TYR A 322 12.35 4.52 -35.70
C TYR A 322 13.19 4.57 -34.41
N LEU A 323 14.10 3.61 -34.22
CA LEU A 323 14.90 3.53 -33.01
C LEU A 323 15.78 4.78 -32.85
N ASN A 324 15.79 5.34 -31.64
CA ASN A 324 16.45 6.60 -31.29
C ASN A 324 17.41 6.39 -30.11
N THR A 325 16.96 5.70 -29.06
CA THR A 325 17.76 5.43 -27.87
C THR A 325 17.72 3.96 -27.48
N ILE A 326 18.89 3.39 -27.23
CA ILE A 326 19.09 2.05 -26.69
C ILE A 326 19.92 2.18 -25.41
N HIS A 327 19.34 1.79 -24.29
CA HIS A 327 20.00 1.67 -23.01
C HIS A 327 20.03 0.19 -22.62
N ALA A 328 21.21 -0.42 -22.68
CA ALA A 328 21.43 -1.82 -22.36
C ALA A 328 22.70 -2.00 -21.52
N ARG A 329 22.94 -1.09 -20.57
CA ARG A 329 24.09 -1.14 -19.68
C ARG A 329 24.00 -2.34 -18.73
N ASN A 330 25.12 -3.01 -18.47
CA ASN A 330 25.24 -4.09 -17.48
C ASN A 330 24.20 -5.22 -17.70
N THR A 331 24.00 -5.62 -18.95
CA THR A 331 23.15 -6.78 -19.30
C THR A 331 24.04 -7.99 -19.61
N LYS A 332 23.43 -9.09 -20.08
CA LYS A 332 24.15 -10.28 -20.54
C LYS A 332 24.37 -10.29 -22.05
N ILE A 333 24.03 -9.20 -22.75
CA ILE A 333 24.11 -9.09 -24.21
C ILE A 333 25.51 -9.43 -24.72
N GLU A 334 25.58 -10.28 -25.73
CA GLU A 334 26.84 -10.69 -26.36
C GLU A 334 27.10 -9.97 -27.69
N PHE A 335 26.03 -9.54 -28.37
CA PHE A 335 26.01 -8.72 -29.59
C PHE A 335 24.63 -8.04 -29.75
N LEU A 336 24.56 -6.96 -30.52
CA LEU A 336 23.30 -6.42 -30.99
C LEU A 336 23.19 -6.56 -32.50
N ASP A 337 22.06 -7.10 -32.96
CA ASP A 337 21.70 -7.11 -34.37
C ASP A 337 20.71 -5.97 -34.64
N MET A 338 21.06 -5.09 -35.57
CA MET A 338 20.34 -3.86 -35.90
C MET A 338 20.19 -3.69 -37.42
N HIS A 339 20.32 -4.77 -38.21
CA HIS A 339 20.15 -4.72 -39.66
C HIS A 339 18.84 -3.99 -40.05
N ASP A 340 18.93 -3.04 -40.98
CA ASP A 340 17.76 -2.30 -41.47
C ASP A 340 17.34 -2.79 -42.86
N GLU A 341 16.03 -2.84 -43.12
CA GLU A 341 15.49 -2.93 -44.48
C GLU A 341 15.64 -1.55 -45.14
N MET A 342 16.83 -1.25 -45.67
CA MET A 342 17.13 -0.08 -46.52
C MET A 342 16.39 1.23 -46.13
N GLY A 343 16.86 1.93 -45.10
CA GLY A 343 16.36 3.27 -44.76
C GLY A 343 17.18 3.95 -43.66
N TYR A 344 17.32 5.28 -43.74
CA TYR A 344 17.92 6.09 -42.68
C TYR A 344 17.10 5.95 -41.38
N ASN A 345 17.69 5.48 -40.29
CA ASN A 345 17.04 5.55 -38.99
C ASN A 345 17.59 6.69 -38.12
N GLY A 346 16.96 6.87 -36.95
CA GLY A 346 17.18 8.01 -36.06
C GLY A 346 18.04 7.71 -34.84
N LEU A 347 18.86 6.65 -34.84
CA LEU A 347 19.62 6.24 -33.65
C LEU A 347 20.61 7.34 -33.24
N ARG A 348 20.42 7.88 -32.03
CA ARG A 348 21.23 8.97 -31.45
C ARG A 348 22.00 8.55 -30.21
N TRP A 349 21.59 7.48 -29.54
CA TRP A 349 22.19 7.05 -28.29
C TRP A 349 22.21 5.52 -28.17
N LEU A 350 23.39 4.96 -27.97
CA LEU A 350 23.60 3.54 -27.70
C LEU A 350 24.47 3.42 -26.44
N ASP A 351 23.91 2.85 -25.37
CA ASP A 351 24.64 2.58 -24.13
C ASP A 351 24.76 1.07 -23.91
N LEU A 352 25.98 0.57 -24.10
CA LEU A 352 26.39 -0.82 -23.92
C LEU A 352 27.40 -0.98 -22.79
N ARG A 353 27.55 0.02 -21.92
CA ARG A 353 28.56 -0.02 -20.86
C ARG A 353 28.42 -1.26 -19.99
N ASP A 354 29.54 -1.73 -19.45
CA ASP A 354 29.60 -2.85 -18.51
C ASP A 354 29.00 -4.20 -19.02
N ASN A 355 28.76 -4.37 -20.33
CA ASN A 355 28.36 -5.67 -20.91
C ASN A 355 29.56 -6.61 -21.01
N LYS A 356 29.80 -7.37 -19.94
CA LYS A 356 30.98 -8.24 -19.78
C LYS A 356 31.05 -9.43 -20.76
N ASN A 357 29.93 -9.77 -21.41
CA ASN A 357 29.87 -10.87 -22.37
C ASN A 357 30.16 -10.43 -23.82
N MET A 358 30.27 -9.12 -24.08
CA MET A 358 30.69 -8.62 -25.39
C MET A 358 32.21 -8.74 -25.53
N THR A 359 32.66 -8.85 -26.77
CA THR A 359 34.08 -8.91 -27.15
C THR A 359 34.38 -7.83 -28.18
N PRO A 360 35.65 -7.48 -28.42
CA PRO A 360 36.00 -6.50 -29.45
C PRO A 360 35.49 -6.90 -30.85
N GLN A 361 35.52 -8.19 -31.17
CA GLN A 361 35.00 -8.69 -32.45
C GLN A 361 33.46 -8.63 -32.53
N SER A 362 32.73 -8.89 -31.43
CA SER A 362 31.26 -8.75 -31.44
C SER A 362 30.82 -7.28 -31.41
N LEU A 363 31.65 -6.37 -30.89
CA LEU A 363 31.50 -4.93 -31.09
C LEU A 363 31.70 -4.55 -32.56
N ASN A 364 32.73 -5.06 -33.23
CA ASN A 364 32.93 -4.80 -34.66
C ASN A 364 31.73 -5.26 -35.50
N PHE A 365 31.18 -6.43 -35.18
CA PHE A 365 29.93 -6.90 -35.77
C PHE A 365 28.79 -5.91 -35.50
N THR A 366 28.59 -5.52 -34.23
CA THR A 366 27.54 -4.57 -33.82
C THR A 366 27.67 -3.24 -34.58
N PHE A 367 28.87 -2.67 -34.70
CA PHE A 367 29.12 -1.42 -35.41
C PHE A 367 28.79 -1.50 -36.90
N LYS A 368 29.10 -2.63 -37.55
CA LYS A 368 28.73 -2.86 -38.95
C LYS A 368 27.22 -2.96 -39.15
N MET A 369 26.50 -3.46 -38.15
CA MET A 369 25.04 -3.59 -38.19
C MET A 369 24.34 -2.33 -37.71
N MET A 370 25.08 -1.31 -37.27
CA MET A 370 24.49 -0.04 -36.93
C MET A 370 24.00 0.69 -38.19
N PRO A 371 22.89 1.42 -38.06
CA PRO A 371 22.40 2.32 -39.11
C PRO A 371 23.33 3.53 -39.33
N TYR A 372 23.17 4.22 -40.46
CA TYR A 372 23.90 5.46 -40.71
C TYR A 372 23.47 6.59 -39.77
N HIS A 373 24.45 7.26 -39.15
CA HIS A 373 24.21 8.48 -38.38
C HIS A 373 23.90 9.68 -39.30
N ARG A 374 23.14 10.67 -38.81
CA ARG A 374 22.94 11.95 -39.51
C ARG A 374 23.70 13.07 -38.80
N GLY A 375 24.70 13.62 -39.46
CA GLY A 375 25.59 14.63 -38.89
C GLY A 375 26.71 14.00 -38.06
N THR A 376 27.63 14.83 -37.57
CA THR A 376 28.73 14.40 -36.70
C THR A 376 28.37 14.65 -35.24
N SER A 377 28.50 13.62 -34.41
CA SER A 377 28.26 13.72 -32.96
C SER A 377 29.33 14.57 -32.26
N TRP A 378 28.92 15.65 -31.58
CA TRP A 378 29.85 16.53 -30.85
C TRP A 378 30.38 15.89 -29.55
N SER A 379 29.57 15.06 -28.89
CA SER A 379 29.90 14.32 -27.67
C SER A 379 29.74 12.81 -27.88
N PRO A 380 30.41 11.97 -27.07
CA PRO A 380 30.20 10.53 -27.09
C PRO A 380 28.71 10.16 -26.95
N ASN A 381 28.25 9.29 -27.85
CA ASN A 381 26.88 8.78 -27.90
C ASN A 381 26.79 7.27 -28.22
N VAL A 382 27.93 6.61 -28.42
CA VAL A 382 28.09 5.16 -28.38
C VAL A 382 28.95 4.82 -27.17
N LEU A 383 28.32 4.42 -26.08
CA LEU A 383 28.98 4.19 -24.80
C LEU A 383 29.30 2.70 -24.63
N ILE A 384 30.59 2.35 -24.60
CA ILE A 384 31.09 0.97 -24.55
C ILE A 384 32.13 0.78 -23.42
N SER A 385 32.36 1.80 -22.58
CA SER A 385 33.23 1.68 -21.42
C SER A 385 32.82 0.52 -20.49
N GLY A 386 33.83 -0.18 -19.95
CA GLY A 386 33.61 -1.37 -19.09
C GLY A 386 33.40 -2.68 -19.85
N ILE A 387 33.30 -2.66 -21.19
CA ILE A 387 33.36 -3.89 -22.00
C ILE A 387 34.83 -4.36 -22.11
N PRO A 388 35.12 -5.65 -21.85
CA PRO A 388 36.49 -6.18 -21.96
C PRO A 388 37.09 -6.01 -23.36
N GLY A 389 38.23 -5.31 -23.45
CA GLY A 389 39.01 -5.14 -24.68
C GLY A 389 38.45 -4.13 -25.67
N ALA A 390 37.45 -3.31 -25.30
CA ALA A 390 36.83 -2.32 -26.18
C ALA A 390 37.83 -1.37 -26.88
N GLU A 391 38.99 -1.12 -26.27
CA GLU A 391 40.11 -0.36 -26.83
C GLU A 391 40.77 -1.00 -28.06
N THR A 392 40.52 -2.29 -28.31
CA THR A 392 41.01 -3.02 -29.49
C THR A 392 39.95 -3.16 -30.59
N ALA A 393 38.69 -2.80 -30.32
CA ALA A 393 37.63 -2.80 -31.32
C ALA A 393 37.91 -1.75 -32.41
N ASP A 394 37.40 -1.96 -33.61
CA ASP A 394 37.54 -1.03 -34.73
C ASP A 394 36.46 0.05 -34.65
N THR A 395 36.73 1.10 -33.86
CA THR A 395 35.81 2.24 -33.75
C THR A 395 35.79 3.13 -34.99
N SER A 396 36.63 2.88 -36.01
CA SER A 396 36.52 3.59 -37.29
C SER A 396 35.24 3.23 -38.04
N LEU A 397 34.66 2.05 -37.77
CA LEU A 397 33.38 1.57 -38.30
C LEU A 397 32.18 2.44 -37.87
N LEU A 398 32.36 3.29 -36.86
CA LEU A 398 31.34 4.25 -36.39
C LEU A 398 31.28 5.53 -37.25
N SER A 399 32.24 5.72 -38.16
CA SER A 399 32.29 6.83 -39.11
C SER A 399 31.89 6.33 -40.49
N TYR A 400 30.81 6.88 -41.05
CA TYR A 400 30.39 6.53 -42.41
C TYR A 400 31.07 7.41 -43.47
N ASP A 401 31.06 8.72 -43.24
CA ASP A 401 31.78 9.72 -44.04
C ASP A 401 32.25 10.88 -43.13
N GLU A 402 32.81 11.94 -43.72
CA GLU A 402 33.35 13.10 -42.99
C GLU A 402 32.27 13.86 -42.20
N ASP A 403 31.02 13.82 -42.65
CA ASP A 403 29.89 14.58 -42.11
C ASP A 403 28.93 13.73 -41.28
N ASN A 404 29.06 12.39 -41.32
CA ASN A 404 28.15 11.44 -40.69
C ASN A 404 28.91 10.41 -39.83
N SER A 405 29.00 10.66 -38.53
CA SER A 405 29.76 9.80 -37.60
C SER A 405 29.18 9.75 -36.18
N TYR A 406 29.11 8.53 -35.63
CA TYR A 406 28.93 8.31 -34.21
C TYR A 406 30.25 8.57 -33.47
N LYS A 407 30.15 8.92 -32.18
CA LYS A 407 31.32 9.12 -31.33
C LYS A 407 31.29 8.19 -30.14
N SER A 408 32.35 7.38 -30.00
CA SER A 408 32.47 6.47 -28.86
C SER A 408 33.10 7.13 -27.63
N ASP A 409 32.75 6.66 -26.43
CA ASP A 409 33.40 7.05 -25.17
C ASP A 409 34.76 6.33 -24.96
N VAL A 410 35.01 5.24 -25.69
CA VAL A 410 36.29 4.52 -25.73
C VAL A 410 36.84 4.60 -27.15
N LYS A 411 38.11 4.97 -27.29
CA LYS A 411 38.79 4.95 -28.58
C LYS A 411 39.36 3.56 -28.84
N GLY A 412 38.78 2.86 -29.80
CA GLY A 412 39.28 1.56 -30.26
C GLY A 412 40.23 1.70 -31.45
N ASP A 413 41.33 0.95 -31.46
CA ASP A 413 42.38 1.05 -32.49
C ASP A 413 42.25 0.04 -33.65
N GLY A 414 41.25 -0.85 -33.61
CA GLY A 414 41.02 -1.88 -34.62
C GLY A 414 42.03 -3.04 -34.61
N SER A 415 42.84 -3.18 -33.57
CA SER A 415 43.85 -4.25 -33.45
C SER A 415 43.26 -5.63 -33.14
N ALA A 416 41.97 -5.72 -32.79
CA ALA A 416 41.29 -6.99 -32.57
C ALA A 416 41.30 -7.86 -33.83
N SER A 417 41.90 -9.06 -33.73
CA SER A 417 42.00 -9.99 -34.85
C SER A 417 40.61 -10.46 -35.30
N MET A 418 40.34 -10.29 -36.60
CA MET A 418 39.19 -10.86 -37.32
C MET A 418 39.57 -12.12 -38.13
N ALA A 419 40.75 -12.71 -37.86
CA ALA A 419 41.16 -13.94 -38.51
C ALA A 419 40.18 -15.09 -38.19
N PRO A 420 39.85 -15.96 -39.16
CA PRO A 420 38.90 -17.06 -38.93
C PRO A 420 39.33 -17.97 -37.77
N ILE A 421 38.42 -18.18 -36.82
CA ILE A 421 38.58 -19.08 -35.67
C ILE A 421 38.12 -20.49 -36.02
N ASN A 422 38.66 -21.50 -35.35
CA ASN A 422 38.27 -22.89 -35.53
C ASN A 422 37.01 -23.21 -34.72
N ILE A 423 36.07 -23.89 -35.36
CA ILE A 423 34.88 -24.44 -34.72
C ILE A 423 34.96 -25.96 -34.79
N THR A 424 34.92 -26.60 -33.62
CA THR A 424 34.86 -28.06 -33.49
C THR A 424 33.49 -28.44 -32.97
N ILE A 425 32.80 -29.35 -33.65
CA ILE A 425 31.53 -29.91 -33.18
C ILE A 425 31.84 -31.25 -32.52
N ASN A 426 31.56 -31.37 -31.22
CA ASN A 426 31.70 -32.64 -30.52
C ASN A 426 30.51 -33.55 -30.84
N ASN A 427 30.79 -34.84 -31.01
CA ASN A 427 29.74 -35.83 -31.10
C ASN A 427 29.03 -35.96 -29.74
N ALA A 428 27.71 -36.01 -29.76
CA ALA A 428 26.91 -36.33 -28.59
C ALA A 428 26.05 -37.56 -28.86
N THR A 429 25.84 -38.38 -27.84
CA THR A 429 24.88 -39.48 -27.90
C THR A 429 23.48 -38.89 -28.01
N GLY A 430 22.66 -39.35 -28.97
CA GLY A 430 21.28 -38.91 -29.11
C GLY A 430 21.00 -37.92 -30.24
N GLY A 431 21.98 -37.54 -31.08
CA GLY A 431 21.73 -36.67 -32.24
C GLY A 431 22.96 -35.99 -32.83
N SER A 432 22.74 -35.08 -33.78
CA SER A 432 23.76 -34.22 -34.39
C SER A 432 23.28 -32.76 -34.48
N ILE A 433 24.17 -31.82 -34.80
CA ILE A 433 23.84 -30.42 -35.10
C ILE A 433 24.51 -29.96 -36.40
N ALA A 434 23.91 -28.96 -37.05
CA ALA A 434 24.51 -28.16 -38.12
C ALA A 434 24.63 -26.70 -37.68
N LEU A 435 25.69 -26.02 -38.09
CA LEU A 435 25.94 -24.63 -37.74
C LEU A 435 25.81 -23.71 -38.97
N THR A 436 25.21 -22.54 -38.78
CA THR A 436 25.21 -21.46 -39.78
C THR A 436 25.62 -20.15 -39.13
N GLN A 437 26.42 -19.32 -39.79
CA GLN A 437 26.84 -18.01 -39.29
C GLN A 437 26.32 -16.89 -40.17
N MET A 438 25.87 -15.82 -39.52
CA MET A 438 25.41 -14.62 -40.18
C MET A 438 26.55 -13.90 -40.90
N GLN A 439 26.24 -13.23 -42.01
CA GLN A 439 27.18 -12.49 -42.84
C GLN A 439 26.83 -10.99 -42.84
N ASP A 440 27.71 -10.15 -43.38
CA ASP A 440 27.51 -8.70 -43.49
C ASP A 440 26.30 -8.30 -44.35
N ASP A 441 25.80 -9.20 -45.21
CA ASP A 441 24.62 -9.01 -46.06
C ASP A 441 23.32 -9.56 -45.44
N ASN A 442 23.33 -9.84 -44.12
CA ASN A 442 22.25 -10.50 -43.38
C ASN A 442 21.92 -11.94 -43.83
N SER A 443 22.73 -12.55 -44.70
CA SER A 443 22.55 -13.97 -45.08
C SER A 443 23.16 -14.91 -44.02
N TRP A 444 22.60 -16.12 -43.89
CA TRP A 444 23.15 -17.17 -43.03
C TRP A 444 23.87 -18.23 -43.88
N LYS A 445 25.17 -18.44 -43.65
CA LYS A 445 26.00 -19.42 -44.38
C LYS A 445 26.45 -20.57 -43.48
N ALA A 446 26.58 -21.77 -44.03
CA ALA A 446 27.00 -22.95 -43.28
C ALA A 446 28.42 -22.80 -42.70
N VAL A 447 28.62 -23.27 -41.48
CA VAL A 447 29.91 -23.34 -40.78
C VAL A 447 30.30 -24.80 -40.64
N SER A 448 31.40 -25.21 -41.25
CA SER A 448 31.94 -26.58 -41.15
C SER A 448 33.09 -26.68 -40.15
N THR A 449 34.12 -25.84 -40.28
CA THR A 449 35.30 -25.87 -39.39
C THR A 449 35.83 -24.50 -39.01
N LYS A 450 35.37 -23.42 -39.67
CA LYS A 450 35.84 -22.06 -39.42
C LYS A 450 34.69 -21.07 -39.38
N ALA A 451 34.81 -20.10 -38.50
CA ALA A 451 33.85 -19.01 -38.34
C ALA A 451 34.57 -17.67 -38.21
N THR A 452 33.90 -16.58 -38.56
CA THR A 452 34.35 -15.22 -38.27
C THR A 452 34.16 -14.96 -36.78
N PRO A 453 35.19 -14.55 -36.02
CA PRO A 453 35.04 -14.26 -34.60
C PRO A 453 34.06 -13.10 -34.38
N GLY A 454 33.27 -13.14 -33.31
CA GLY A 454 32.33 -12.07 -32.94
C GLY A 454 31.02 -12.04 -33.74
N TYR A 455 30.85 -12.89 -34.76
CA TYR A 455 29.62 -12.96 -35.55
C TYR A 455 28.65 -14.03 -35.02
N PRO A 456 27.32 -13.76 -35.01
CA PRO A 456 26.32 -14.73 -34.53
C PRO A 456 26.32 -16.05 -35.31
N ILE A 457 26.38 -17.17 -34.59
CA ILE A 457 26.29 -18.54 -35.11
C ILE A 457 25.01 -19.18 -34.60
N SER A 458 24.17 -19.67 -35.51
CA SER A 458 22.94 -20.42 -35.24
C SER A 458 23.22 -21.93 -35.29
N VAL A 459 22.59 -22.66 -34.36
CA VAL A 459 22.63 -24.11 -34.20
C VAL A 459 21.31 -24.71 -34.66
N LYS A 460 21.39 -25.64 -35.62
CA LYS A 460 20.27 -26.39 -36.15
C LYS A 460 20.40 -27.88 -35.75
N PRO A 461 19.66 -28.36 -34.74
CA PRO A 461 19.78 -29.74 -34.26
C PRO A 461 19.07 -30.77 -35.14
N THR A 462 19.52 -32.02 -35.06
CA THR A 462 18.93 -33.21 -35.67
C THR A 462 18.99 -34.37 -34.66
N PRO A 463 17.99 -34.50 -33.77
CA PRO A 463 17.95 -35.55 -32.75
C PRO A 463 17.78 -36.97 -33.35
N GLN A 464 18.32 -37.99 -32.67
CA GLN A 464 18.01 -39.40 -32.91
C GLN A 464 16.66 -39.77 -32.27
N ALA A 465 16.04 -40.88 -32.71
CA ALA A 465 14.77 -41.34 -32.13
C ALA A 465 14.85 -41.52 -30.60
N ASN A 466 13.82 -41.06 -29.88
CA ASN A 466 13.70 -41.04 -28.42
C ASN A 466 14.68 -40.13 -27.66
N TYR A 467 15.43 -39.29 -28.38
CA TYR A 467 16.23 -38.23 -27.79
C TYR A 467 15.68 -36.89 -28.23
N ASP A 468 15.67 -35.95 -27.30
CA ASP A 468 15.28 -34.59 -27.59
C ASP A 468 16.50 -33.66 -27.43
N PHE A 469 16.65 -32.68 -28.32
CA PHE A 469 17.73 -31.67 -28.22
C PHE A 469 17.39 -30.70 -27.09
N ILE A 470 18.27 -30.63 -26.09
CA ILE A 470 18.09 -29.82 -24.89
C ILE A 470 19.07 -28.62 -24.84
N GLY A 471 19.64 -28.23 -25.97
CA GLY A 471 20.58 -27.11 -26.06
C GLY A 471 22.02 -27.55 -26.34
N PHE A 472 22.96 -26.63 -26.19
CA PHE A 472 24.37 -26.90 -26.48
C PHE A 472 25.29 -26.14 -25.53
N LYS A 473 26.51 -26.67 -25.35
CA LYS A 473 27.60 -25.95 -24.70
C LYS A 473 28.55 -25.41 -25.74
N VAL A 474 29.10 -24.22 -25.51
CA VAL A 474 30.22 -23.67 -26.25
C VAL A 474 31.37 -23.51 -25.26
N ASN A 475 32.47 -24.22 -25.48
CA ASN A 475 33.62 -24.25 -24.55
C ASN A 475 33.19 -24.54 -23.10
N GLY A 476 32.24 -25.46 -22.92
CA GLY A 476 31.70 -25.86 -21.63
C GLY A 476 30.60 -24.94 -21.05
N LYS A 477 30.38 -23.73 -21.59
CA LYS A 477 29.30 -22.81 -21.20
C LYS A 477 27.99 -23.21 -21.89
N LEU A 478 26.92 -23.41 -21.13
CA LEU A 478 25.59 -23.74 -21.66
C LEU A 478 24.92 -22.53 -22.32
N TYR A 479 24.28 -22.73 -23.47
CA TYR A 479 23.48 -21.73 -24.19
C TYR A 479 22.01 -22.18 -24.25
N GLU A 480 21.10 -21.28 -23.84
CA GLU A 480 19.65 -21.51 -23.79
C GLU A 480 18.91 -21.12 -25.08
N ASP A 481 19.62 -20.63 -26.10
CA ASP A 481 19.05 -20.16 -27.37
C ASP A 481 19.66 -20.91 -28.56
N THR A 482 18.96 -20.83 -29.69
CA THR A 482 19.39 -20.96 -31.09
C THR A 482 20.80 -20.61 -31.47
N ILE A 483 21.26 -19.50 -30.92
CA ILE A 483 22.34 -18.72 -31.47
C ILE A 483 23.39 -18.54 -30.36
N PHE A 484 24.65 -18.39 -30.73
CA PHE A 484 25.75 -18.02 -29.85
C PHE A 484 26.72 -17.10 -30.57
N VAL A 485 27.62 -16.45 -29.83
CA VAL A 485 28.77 -15.76 -30.40
C VAL A 485 30.03 -16.23 -29.69
N THR A 486 31.14 -16.27 -30.42
CA THR A 486 32.46 -16.60 -29.89
C THR A 486 33.53 -15.82 -30.65
N SER A 487 34.60 -15.44 -29.96
CA SER A 487 35.73 -14.70 -30.54
C SER A 487 37.05 -15.46 -30.46
N THR A 488 37.00 -16.69 -29.95
CA THR A 488 38.10 -17.63 -29.91
C THR A 488 37.66 -18.96 -30.51
N ASP A 489 38.62 -19.85 -30.74
CA ASP A 489 38.33 -21.23 -31.08
C ASP A 489 37.30 -21.82 -30.11
N ALA A 490 36.32 -22.51 -30.67
CA ALA A 490 35.16 -22.97 -29.92
C ALA A 490 34.83 -24.42 -30.20
N THR A 491 34.57 -25.14 -29.12
CA THR A 491 34.01 -26.49 -29.14
C THR A 491 32.53 -26.40 -28.84
N VAL A 492 31.70 -26.80 -29.78
CA VAL A 492 30.24 -26.84 -29.65
C VAL A 492 29.82 -28.27 -29.32
N GLU A 493 29.26 -28.47 -28.14
CA GLU A 493 28.80 -29.76 -27.65
C GLU A 493 27.27 -29.74 -27.61
N PRO A 494 26.59 -30.41 -28.54
CA PRO A 494 25.15 -30.54 -28.45
C PRO A 494 24.78 -31.43 -27.27
N ILE A 495 23.68 -31.10 -26.60
CA ILE A 495 23.18 -31.87 -25.48
C ILE A 495 21.83 -32.45 -25.89
N PHE A 496 21.75 -33.77 -25.83
CA PHE A 496 20.52 -34.51 -26.02
C PHE A 496 20.17 -35.23 -24.72
N ARG A 497 18.87 -35.33 -24.41
CA ARG A 497 18.38 -36.11 -23.27
C ARG A 497 17.56 -37.29 -23.77
N SER A 498 17.75 -38.45 -23.15
CA SER A 498 16.85 -39.60 -23.31
C SER A 498 15.47 -39.22 -22.78
N SER A 499 14.46 -39.27 -23.64
CA SER A 499 13.07 -38.92 -23.29
C SER A 499 12.33 -40.00 -22.48
N ALA A 500 13.02 -41.10 -22.10
CA ALA A 500 12.41 -42.27 -21.45
C ALA A 500 12.13 -42.11 -19.94
N ASP A 501 12.84 -41.22 -19.24
CA ASP A 501 12.75 -41.03 -17.77
C ASP A 501 12.06 -39.70 -17.38
N ASP A 502 11.48 -39.00 -18.34
CA ASP A 502 10.87 -37.69 -18.11
C ASP A 502 9.57 -37.80 -17.30
N GLU A 503 9.38 -36.88 -16.35
CA GLU A 503 8.06 -36.68 -15.77
C GLU A 503 7.12 -36.17 -16.86
N VAL A 504 5.91 -36.69 -16.88
CA VAL A 504 4.92 -36.32 -17.90
C VAL A 504 3.68 -35.77 -17.23
N ILE A 505 3.32 -34.55 -17.61
CA ILE A 505 2.05 -33.90 -17.28
C ILE A 505 1.26 -33.79 -18.58
N LYS A 506 0.00 -34.22 -18.56
CA LYS A 506 -0.89 -34.02 -19.71
C LYS A 506 -2.06 -33.12 -19.32
N LEU A 507 -2.34 -32.13 -20.15
CA LEU A 507 -3.47 -31.22 -20.00
C LEU A 507 -4.46 -31.50 -21.11
N THR A 508 -5.74 -31.60 -20.77
CA THR A 508 -6.83 -31.62 -21.75
C THR A 508 -7.35 -30.19 -21.93
N VAL A 509 -7.29 -29.70 -23.15
CA VAL A 509 -7.64 -28.32 -23.52
C VAL A 509 -8.52 -28.32 -24.77
N GLU A 510 -9.18 -27.21 -25.05
CA GLU A 510 -9.91 -27.02 -26.30
C GLU A 510 -8.91 -26.76 -27.46
N PRO A 511 -8.98 -27.48 -28.59
CA PRO A 511 -8.16 -27.16 -29.76
C PRO A 511 -8.33 -25.70 -30.19
N GLY A 512 -7.23 -25.02 -30.50
CA GLY A 512 -7.18 -23.59 -30.83
C GLY A 512 -7.17 -22.67 -29.61
N SER A 513 -7.39 -23.17 -28.39
CA SER A 513 -7.28 -22.35 -27.18
C SER A 513 -5.83 -21.94 -26.93
N LYS A 514 -5.59 -20.65 -26.69
CA LYS A 514 -4.28 -20.14 -26.32
C LYS A 514 -3.88 -20.65 -24.95
N GLN A 515 -2.59 -20.84 -24.74
CA GLN A 515 -2.07 -21.42 -23.50
C GLN A 515 -0.91 -20.59 -22.94
N GLN A 516 -0.82 -20.50 -21.62
CA GLN A 516 0.27 -19.87 -20.88
C GLN A 516 0.46 -20.59 -19.55
N TYR A 517 1.67 -21.07 -19.33
CA TYR A 517 2.07 -21.82 -18.16
C TYR A 517 3.25 -21.15 -17.49
N PHE A 518 3.39 -21.35 -16.19
CA PHE A 518 4.58 -21.02 -15.43
C PHE A 518 5.14 -22.32 -14.85
N LEU A 519 6.35 -22.70 -15.24
CA LEU A 519 6.95 -24.00 -14.96
C LEU A 519 8.32 -23.81 -14.30
N GLY A 520 8.60 -24.55 -13.24
CA GLY A 520 9.85 -24.48 -12.48
C GLY A 520 10.40 -25.86 -12.14
N GLY A 521 11.73 -25.97 -12.11
CA GLY A 521 12.46 -27.19 -11.74
C GLY A 521 13.37 -26.96 -10.52
N ASP A 522 14.15 -27.97 -10.13
CA ASP A 522 15.09 -27.85 -9.00
C ASP A 522 16.51 -27.43 -9.43
N GLN A 523 16.82 -27.54 -10.73
CA GLN A 523 18.11 -27.15 -11.30
C GLN A 523 17.94 -25.92 -12.21
N LEU A 524 18.95 -25.05 -12.21
CA LEU A 524 19.02 -23.92 -13.14
C LEU A 524 19.08 -24.43 -14.59
N SER A 525 18.32 -23.81 -15.49
CA SER A 525 18.31 -24.15 -16.93
C SER A 525 17.96 -25.61 -17.24
N SER A 526 17.05 -26.22 -16.46
CA SER A 526 16.52 -27.55 -16.75
C SER A 526 15.70 -27.52 -18.04
N VAL A 527 15.90 -28.46 -18.95
CA VAL A 527 15.08 -28.48 -20.17
C VAL A 527 13.83 -29.30 -19.98
N ILE A 528 12.73 -28.85 -20.55
CA ILE A 528 11.49 -29.58 -20.70
C ILE A 528 11.04 -29.53 -22.15
N PHE A 529 10.09 -30.38 -22.47
CA PHE A 529 9.46 -30.45 -23.78
C PHE A 529 7.98 -30.19 -23.62
N ILE A 530 7.41 -29.37 -24.50
CA ILE A 530 5.96 -29.22 -24.60
C ILE A 530 5.55 -29.59 -26.01
N ASP A 531 4.73 -30.63 -26.12
CA ASP A 531 3.92 -30.93 -27.28
C ASP A 531 2.59 -30.19 -27.12
N TRP A 532 2.32 -29.27 -28.04
CA TRP A 532 1.13 -28.41 -28.00
C TRP A 532 -0.10 -29.07 -28.63
N GLY A 533 -0.04 -30.37 -28.89
CA GLY A 533 -1.12 -31.18 -29.46
C GLY A 533 -0.97 -31.46 -30.96
N ASP A 534 0.16 -31.08 -31.57
CA ASP A 534 0.52 -31.41 -32.96
C ASP A 534 1.36 -32.70 -33.05
N GLY A 535 1.78 -33.25 -31.91
CA GLY A 535 2.68 -34.40 -31.85
C GLY A 535 4.16 -34.02 -31.96
N GLU A 536 4.48 -32.73 -32.07
CA GLU A 536 5.85 -32.21 -32.11
C GLU A 536 6.27 -31.68 -30.74
N LYS A 537 7.29 -32.31 -30.14
CA LYS A 537 7.87 -31.84 -28.88
C LYS A 537 8.78 -30.63 -29.11
N LYS A 538 8.44 -29.49 -28.51
CA LYS A 538 9.27 -28.27 -28.54
C LYS A 538 10.06 -28.10 -27.24
N PRO A 539 11.39 -27.85 -27.28
CA PRO A 539 12.19 -27.63 -26.08
C PRO A 539 11.92 -26.27 -25.44
N TYR A 540 11.92 -26.24 -24.11
CA TYR A 540 11.88 -25.03 -23.29
C TYR A 540 12.82 -25.17 -22.09
N PHE A 541 13.44 -24.07 -21.67
CA PHE A 541 14.30 -24.04 -20.48
C PHE A 541 13.51 -23.51 -19.29
N ILE A 542 13.55 -24.22 -18.16
CA ILE A 542 12.97 -23.80 -16.89
C ILE A 542 14.04 -23.66 -15.82
N ASN A 543 13.86 -22.73 -14.90
CA ASN A 543 14.84 -22.42 -13.87
C ASN A 543 14.47 -22.99 -12.50
N ASN A 544 15.31 -22.72 -11.50
CA ASN A 544 14.97 -22.92 -10.09
C ASN A 544 13.83 -22.00 -9.60
N GLY A 545 13.44 -20.99 -10.39
CA GLY A 545 12.21 -20.22 -10.24
C GLY A 545 11.18 -20.56 -11.31
N MET A 546 10.02 -19.92 -11.29
CA MET A 546 9.00 -20.11 -12.33
C MET A 546 9.44 -19.46 -13.65
N THR A 547 9.41 -20.22 -14.74
CA THR A 547 9.64 -19.77 -16.12
C THR A 547 8.33 -19.79 -16.89
N THR A 548 8.00 -18.69 -17.57
CA THR A 548 6.76 -18.58 -18.34
C THR A 548 6.93 -19.09 -19.75
N ILE A 549 5.98 -19.93 -20.17
CA ILE A 549 5.95 -20.54 -21.49
C ILE A 549 4.54 -20.39 -22.04
N ALA A 550 4.40 -19.81 -23.22
CA ALA A 550 3.10 -19.56 -23.85
C ALA A 550 3.04 -20.11 -25.27
N ASN A 551 1.84 -20.56 -25.66
CA ASN A 551 1.46 -20.88 -27.03
C ASN A 551 0.31 -19.96 -27.44
N GLU A 552 0.67 -18.87 -28.11
CA GLU A 552 -0.26 -17.84 -28.57
C GLU A 552 -0.97 -18.21 -29.87
N THR A 553 -0.49 -19.24 -30.59
CA THR A 553 -1.14 -19.78 -31.79
C THR A 553 -2.28 -20.75 -31.48
N GLY A 554 -2.44 -21.12 -30.21
CA GLY A 554 -3.45 -22.06 -29.75
C GLY A 554 -2.96 -23.50 -29.74
N ALA A 555 -3.57 -24.33 -28.89
CA ALA A 555 -3.32 -25.77 -28.85
C ALA A 555 -3.66 -26.40 -30.21
N ALA A 556 -2.73 -27.11 -30.81
CA ALA A 556 -2.95 -27.76 -32.11
C ALA A 556 -3.87 -28.99 -32.00
N GLY A 557 -3.98 -29.56 -30.81
CA GLY A 557 -4.84 -30.68 -30.48
C GLY A 557 -5.55 -30.49 -29.13
N ASN A 558 -6.23 -31.52 -28.68
CA ASN A 558 -6.97 -31.51 -27.41
C ASN A 558 -6.11 -31.88 -26.19
N THR A 559 -4.87 -32.31 -26.42
CA THR A 559 -3.96 -32.79 -25.39
C THR A 559 -2.64 -32.07 -25.52
N ILE A 560 -2.20 -31.42 -24.44
CA ILE A 560 -0.88 -30.83 -24.34
C ILE A 560 -0.05 -31.71 -23.41
N THR A 561 1.14 -32.11 -23.87
CA THR A 561 2.03 -32.97 -23.09
C THR A 561 3.29 -32.21 -22.71
N ILE A 562 3.53 -32.06 -21.42
CA ILE A 562 4.74 -31.47 -20.86
C ILE A 562 5.62 -32.61 -20.34
N SER A 563 6.87 -32.71 -20.82
CA SER A 563 7.82 -33.75 -20.45
C SER A 563 9.14 -33.17 -19.92
N GLY A 564 9.58 -33.59 -18.74
CA GLY A 564 10.87 -33.20 -18.16
C GLY A 564 10.80 -32.95 -16.65
N PRO A 565 11.90 -32.55 -16.00
CA PRO A 565 12.01 -32.47 -14.54
C PRO A 565 11.32 -31.22 -13.96
N VAL A 566 9.98 -31.22 -13.96
CA VAL A 566 9.15 -30.12 -13.46
C VAL A 566 8.75 -30.40 -12.02
N THR A 567 9.12 -29.50 -11.10
CA THR A 567 8.75 -29.62 -9.69
C THR A 567 7.72 -28.59 -9.25
N ARG A 568 7.46 -27.55 -10.05
CA ARG A 568 6.45 -26.52 -9.77
C ARG A 568 5.73 -26.11 -11.04
N VAL A 569 4.40 -26.05 -10.99
CA VAL A 569 3.55 -25.65 -12.12
C VAL A 569 2.48 -24.66 -11.69
N ASP A 570 2.23 -23.68 -12.53
CA ASP A 570 1.06 -22.82 -12.49
C ASP A 570 0.44 -22.76 -13.88
N PHE A 571 -0.76 -23.31 -13.95
CA PHE A 571 -1.62 -23.40 -15.11
C PHE A 571 -2.86 -22.51 -14.96
N GLY A 572 -2.83 -21.56 -14.03
CA GLY A 572 -3.93 -20.65 -13.73
C GLY A 572 -4.46 -19.96 -14.99
N SER A 573 -5.78 -19.93 -15.10
CA SER A 573 -6.51 -19.14 -16.08
C SER A 573 -6.87 -17.80 -15.48
N PHE A 574 -6.77 -16.76 -16.28
CA PHE A 574 -7.18 -15.42 -15.87
C PHE A 574 -8.16 -14.88 -16.92
N PRO A 575 -9.44 -15.28 -16.87
CA PRO A 575 -10.45 -14.78 -17.80
C PRO A 575 -10.51 -13.27 -17.70
N ASN A 576 -10.72 -12.63 -18.85
CA ASN A 576 -10.66 -11.17 -19.01
C ASN A 576 -9.27 -10.56 -18.87
N TYR A 577 -8.33 -11.23 -18.19
CA TYR A 577 -7.11 -10.66 -17.62
C TYR A 577 -5.79 -11.28 -18.08
N GLY A 578 -5.84 -12.43 -18.75
CA GLY A 578 -4.72 -13.26 -19.14
C GLY A 578 -5.07 -14.16 -20.32
N ILE A 579 -4.18 -15.10 -20.62
CA ILE A 579 -4.60 -16.26 -21.37
C ILE A 579 -5.50 -17.09 -20.47
N THR A 580 -6.72 -17.35 -20.94
CA THR A 580 -7.61 -18.34 -20.33
C THR A 580 -7.23 -19.69 -20.92
N ASN A 581 -6.53 -20.50 -20.13
CA ASN A 581 -6.04 -21.80 -20.54
C ASN A 581 -7.18 -22.79 -20.84
N ASN A 582 -8.38 -22.59 -20.25
CA ASN A 582 -9.54 -23.47 -20.46
C ASN A 582 -9.19 -24.96 -20.29
N ILE A 583 -8.36 -25.29 -19.31
CA ILE A 583 -7.99 -26.69 -19.04
C ILE A 583 -9.21 -27.38 -18.43
N THR A 584 -9.57 -28.55 -18.97
CA THR A 584 -10.76 -29.33 -18.57
C THR A 584 -10.41 -30.66 -17.91
N ALA A 585 -9.16 -31.11 -18.00
CA ALA A 585 -8.63 -32.22 -17.23
C ALA A 585 -7.09 -32.17 -17.18
N ILE A 586 -6.52 -32.84 -16.18
CA ILE A 586 -5.07 -32.99 -16.02
C ILE A 586 -4.73 -34.42 -15.60
N ASP A 587 -3.65 -34.99 -16.16
CA ASP A 587 -3.08 -36.28 -15.79
C ASP A 587 -1.66 -36.06 -15.22
N LEU A 588 -1.50 -36.44 -13.95
CA LEU A 588 -0.28 -36.31 -13.16
C LEU A 588 0.33 -37.67 -12.78
N THR A 589 -0.12 -38.77 -13.37
CA THR A 589 0.30 -40.14 -13.01
C THR A 589 1.80 -40.37 -13.16
N LYS A 590 2.49 -39.58 -13.99
CA LYS A 590 3.93 -39.61 -14.21
C LYS A 590 4.66 -38.34 -13.73
N ALA A 591 4.08 -37.57 -12.82
CA ALA A 591 4.65 -36.30 -12.34
C ALA A 591 4.90 -36.29 -10.81
N ASN A 592 5.53 -37.35 -10.30
CA ASN A 592 5.62 -37.64 -8.86
C ASN A 592 6.58 -36.73 -8.05
N LYS A 593 7.32 -35.82 -8.69
CA LYS A 593 8.22 -34.86 -8.02
C LYS A 593 7.60 -33.46 -7.90
N LEU A 594 6.36 -33.26 -8.35
CA LEU A 594 5.66 -31.99 -8.19
C LEU A 594 5.48 -31.62 -6.71
N ARG A 595 5.80 -30.36 -6.41
CA ARG A 595 5.71 -29.72 -5.09
C ARG A 595 4.74 -28.55 -5.07
N THR A 596 4.54 -27.89 -6.20
CA THR A 596 3.59 -26.77 -6.33
C THR A 596 2.73 -26.97 -7.56
N ILE A 597 1.43 -26.85 -7.40
CA ILE A 597 0.45 -26.91 -8.49
C ILE A 597 -0.54 -25.77 -8.31
N SER A 598 -0.71 -24.94 -9.34
CA SER A 598 -1.85 -24.02 -9.47
C SER A 598 -2.64 -24.35 -10.73
N LEU A 599 -3.95 -24.48 -10.57
CA LEU A 599 -4.93 -24.69 -11.64
C LEU A 599 -6.05 -23.65 -11.58
N TYR A 600 -5.81 -22.54 -10.87
CA TYR A 600 -6.75 -21.44 -10.65
C TYR A 600 -7.64 -21.17 -11.88
N PHE A 601 -8.96 -21.12 -11.70
CA PHE A 601 -9.93 -20.78 -12.75
C PHE A 601 -9.95 -21.71 -13.98
N ASN A 602 -9.65 -23.01 -13.82
CA ASN A 602 -9.82 -24.00 -14.89
C ASN A 602 -10.89 -25.03 -14.51
N ASP A 603 -11.94 -25.20 -15.33
CA ASP A 603 -13.08 -26.11 -15.07
C ASP A 603 -12.71 -27.60 -15.22
N ILE A 604 -11.75 -28.08 -14.42
CA ILE A 604 -11.21 -29.45 -14.49
C ILE A 604 -12.12 -30.50 -13.83
N LYS A 605 -13.00 -30.08 -12.90
CA LYS A 605 -14.00 -30.90 -12.17
C LYS A 605 -13.46 -32.03 -11.28
N LYS A 606 -12.29 -32.58 -11.58
CA LYS A 606 -11.58 -33.61 -10.81
C LYS A 606 -10.07 -33.50 -11.02
N ILE A 607 -9.33 -33.93 -10.01
CA ILE A 607 -7.87 -34.07 -10.04
C ILE A 607 -7.46 -35.25 -9.16
N ASP A 608 -6.43 -35.97 -9.57
CA ASP A 608 -5.78 -37.01 -8.76
C ASP A 608 -4.37 -36.55 -8.38
N VAL A 609 -4.15 -36.37 -7.07
CA VAL A 609 -2.86 -35.96 -6.48
C VAL A 609 -2.24 -37.05 -5.60
N SER A 610 -2.77 -38.28 -5.65
CA SER A 610 -2.38 -39.39 -4.76
C SER A 610 -0.91 -39.81 -4.88
N ASN A 611 -0.31 -39.65 -6.07
CA ASN A 611 1.10 -39.96 -6.31
C ASN A 611 2.07 -38.84 -5.93
N LEU A 612 1.57 -37.69 -5.44
CA LEU A 612 2.35 -36.48 -5.20
C LEU A 612 2.79 -36.33 -3.74
N SER A 613 3.57 -37.29 -3.24
CA SER A 613 4.02 -37.31 -1.84
C SER A 613 4.89 -36.10 -1.41
N GLN A 614 5.40 -35.34 -2.37
CA GLN A 614 6.21 -34.13 -2.15
C GLN A 614 5.42 -32.82 -2.33
N LEU A 615 4.10 -32.89 -2.53
CA LEU A 615 3.26 -31.71 -2.74
C LEU A 615 3.24 -30.81 -1.48
N GLU A 616 3.58 -29.54 -1.65
CA GLU A 616 3.71 -28.51 -0.61
C GLU A 616 2.68 -27.38 -0.77
N ASP A 617 2.32 -27.01 -2.01
CA ASP A 617 1.33 -25.95 -2.32
C ASP A 617 0.39 -26.40 -3.44
N LEU A 618 -0.91 -26.31 -3.20
CA LEU A 618 -1.97 -26.71 -4.12
C LEU A 618 -3.03 -25.60 -4.22
N ASP A 619 -3.17 -25.01 -5.40
CA ASP A 619 -4.22 -24.06 -5.74
C ASP A 619 -5.17 -24.64 -6.79
N LEU A 620 -6.41 -24.82 -6.38
CA LEU A 620 -7.54 -25.34 -7.12
C LEU A 620 -8.74 -24.38 -7.06
N ALA A 621 -8.53 -23.10 -6.76
CA ALA A 621 -9.65 -22.17 -6.65
C ALA A 621 -10.38 -21.97 -7.98
N TYR A 622 -11.71 -21.93 -7.94
CA TYR A 622 -12.60 -21.85 -9.11
C TYR A 622 -12.36 -22.93 -10.18
N THR A 623 -12.18 -24.18 -9.77
CA THR A 623 -11.90 -25.30 -10.70
C THR A 623 -13.08 -26.26 -10.93
N GLY A 624 -14.22 -25.98 -10.29
CA GLY A 624 -15.44 -26.77 -10.41
C GLY A 624 -15.40 -28.11 -9.68
N ILE A 625 -14.35 -28.40 -8.90
CA ILE A 625 -14.19 -29.66 -8.19
C ILE A 625 -15.28 -29.87 -7.12
N SER A 626 -15.69 -31.13 -6.94
CA SER A 626 -16.69 -31.53 -5.92
C SER A 626 -16.14 -32.56 -4.91
N VAL A 627 -15.02 -33.19 -5.24
CA VAL A 627 -14.28 -34.11 -4.36
C VAL A 627 -12.79 -33.81 -4.52
N LEU A 628 -12.06 -33.83 -3.41
CA LEU A 628 -10.62 -33.70 -3.36
C LEU A 628 -10.05 -34.67 -2.32
N ASP A 629 -9.21 -35.60 -2.77
CA ASP A 629 -8.47 -36.50 -1.89
C ASP A 629 -7.01 -36.02 -1.79
N ILE A 630 -6.61 -35.62 -0.58
CA ILE A 630 -5.25 -35.19 -0.24
C ILE A 630 -4.61 -36.10 0.82
N SER A 631 -5.16 -37.29 1.05
CA SER A 631 -4.71 -38.17 2.13
C SER A 631 -3.27 -38.69 1.95
N HIS A 632 -2.72 -38.54 0.76
CA HIS A 632 -1.38 -39.00 0.36
C HIS A 632 -0.38 -37.84 0.23
N ASN A 633 -0.72 -36.63 0.68
CA ASN A 633 0.10 -35.42 0.55
C ASN A 633 0.56 -34.87 1.92
N PRO A 634 1.32 -35.64 2.73
CA PRO A 634 1.63 -35.26 4.12
C PRO A 634 2.50 -34.01 4.27
N LYS A 635 3.13 -33.53 3.18
CA LYS A 635 3.96 -32.33 3.14
C LYS A 635 3.19 -31.06 2.73
N LEU A 636 1.87 -31.15 2.49
CA LEU A 636 1.08 -30.03 2.03
C LEU A 636 1.04 -28.94 3.12
N ARG A 637 1.47 -27.72 2.75
CA ARG A 637 1.54 -26.54 3.63
C ARG A 637 0.50 -25.48 3.28
N LYS A 638 0.15 -25.37 2.00
CA LYS A 638 -0.84 -24.40 1.51
C LYS A 638 -1.86 -25.10 0.62
N LEU A 639 -3.14 -24.88 0.93
CA LEU A 639 -4.25 -25.33 0.10
C LEU A 639 -5.20 -24.16 -0.16
N ARG A 640 -5.40 -23.84 -1.44
CA ARG A 640 -6.47 -22.96 -1.91
C ARG A 640 -7.43 -23.81 -2.74
N ALA A 641 -8.68 -23.89 -2.33
CA ALA A 641 -9.73 -24.59 -3.08
C ALA A 641 -11.07 -23.87 -2.94
N TYR A 642 -11.05 -22.54 -2.84
CA TYR A 642 -12.24 -21.73 -2.70
C TYR A 642 -13.04 -21.58 -4.02
N GLY A 643 -14.33 -21.27 -3.90
CA GLY A 643 -15.20 -21.06 -5.07
C GLY A 643 -15.47 -22.35 -5.86
N ASN A 644 -15.56 -23.47 -5.16
CA ASN A 644 -15.79 -24.81 -5.73
C ASN A 644 -17.11 -25.42 -5.23
N ASN A 645 -17.30 -26.72 -5.46
CA ASN A 645 -18.49 -27.48 -5.08
C ASN A 645 -18.19 -28.56 -4.03
N LEU A 646 -17.13 -28.41 -3.22
CA LEU A 646 -16.75 -29.40 -2.21
C LEU A 646 -17.82 -29.52 -1.13
N SER A 647 -18.35 -30.73 -0.94
CA SER A 647 -19.28 -31.04 0.16
C SER A 647 -18.60 -31.61 1.40
N ALA A 648 -17.39 -32.15 1.23
CA ALA A 648 -16.54 -32.68 2.29
C ALA A 648 -15.07 -32.47 1.90
N LEU A 649 -14.21 -32.33 2.90
CA LEU A 649 -12.75 -32.26 2.74
C LEU A 649 -12.10 -32.86 3.99
N ASP A 650 -11.28 -33.90 3.81
CA ASP A 650 -10.46 -34.47 4.87
C ASP A 650 -9.04 -33.91 4.81
N ILE A 651 -8.66 -33.16 5.85
CA ILE A 651 -7.32 -32.57 6.01
C ILE A 651 -6.52 -33.26 7.13
N THR A 652 -7.01 -34.38 7.68
CA THR A 652 -6.40 -35.03 8.86
C THR A 652 -5.05 -35.67 8.58
N GLN A 653 -4.74 -35.93 7.31
CA GLN A 653 -3.46 -36.48 6.85
C GLN A 653 -2.49 -35.41 6.31
N THR A 654 -2.81 -34.11 6.47
CA THR A 654 -1.95 -32.99 6.07
C THR A 654 -1.52 -32.14 7.28
N PRO A 655 -0.72 -32.70 8.20
CA PRO A 655 -0.40 -32.05 9.49
C PRO A 655 0.50 -30.81 9.35
N GLU A 656 1.15 -30.64 8.19
CA GLU A 656 2.05 -29.53 7.90
C GLU A 656 1.33 -28.28 7.34
N LEU A 657 -0.01 -28.32 7.20
CA LEU A 657 -0.80 -27.19 6.72
C LEU A 657 -0.62 -25.96 7.60
N THR A 658 -0.21 -24.86 6.98
CA THR A 658 -0.12 -23.52 7.60
C THR A 658 -1.17 -22.56 7.04
N TYR A 659 -1.68 -22.81 5.83
CA TYR A 659 -2.67 -21.97 5.16
C TYR A 659 -3.75 -22.84 4.49
N LEU A 660 -5.01 -22.61 4.85
CA LEU A 660 -6.16 -23.26 4.24
C LEU A 660 -7.20 -22.21 3.84
N ASP A 661 -7.51 -22.14 2.55
CA ASP A 661 -8.61 -21.33 2.02
C ASP A 661 -9.57 -22.20 1.21
N VAL A 662 -10.74 -22.47 1.78
CA VAL A 662 -11.81 -23.28 1.20
C VAL A 662 -13.14 -22.54 1.24
N LYS A 663 -13.09 -21.21 1.23
CA LYS A 663 -14.29 -20.38 1.26
C LYS A 663 -15.20 -20.63 0.04
N SER A 664 -16.48 -20.30 0.17
CA SER A 664 -17.45 -20.43 -0.93
C SER A 664 -17.50 -21.86 -1.49
N ASN A 665 -17.76 -22.81 -0.61
CA ASN A 665 -17.97 -24.23 -0.91
C ASN A 665 -19.29 -24.70 -0.28
N LYS A 666 -19.48 -26.02 -0.11
CA LYS A 666 -20.67 -26.64 0.47
C LYS A 666 -20.33 -27.54 1.67
N LEU A 667 -19.23 -27.24 2.36
CA LEU A 667 -18.75 -28.05 3.49
C LEU A 667 -19.75 -27.98 4.66
N LYS A 668 -20.12 -29.13 5.20
CA LYS A 668 -20.98 -29.25 6.39
C LYS A 668 -20.21 -29.49 7.68
N GLU A 669 -19.01 -30.04 7.53
CA GLU A 669 -18.05 -30.31 8.60
C GLU A 669 -16.63 -30.12 8.06
N LEU A 670 -15.70 -29.82 8.96
CA LEU A 670 -14.27 -29.79 8.68
C LEU A 670 -13.54 -30.24 9.94
N ASN A 671 -12.88 -31.39 9.87
CA ASN A 671 -12.07 -31.89 10.98
C ASN A 671 -10.64 -31.32 10.89
N THR A 672 -10.25 -30.57 11.90
CA THR A 672 -8.99 -29.81 11.96
C THR A 672 -8.03 -30.32 13.05
N THR A 673 -8.36 -31.44 13.72
CA THR A 673 -7.67 -31.88 14.96
C THR A 673 -6.17 -32.16 14.79
N ASN A 674 -5.71 -32.45 13.57
CA ASN A 674 -4.31 -32.76 13.27
C ASN A 674 -3.55 -31.59 12.62
N ASN A 675 -4.16 -30.41 12.49
CA ASN A 675 -3.61 -29.28 11.73
C ASN A 675 -3.19 -28.13 12.65
N ASN A 676 -2.41 -28.46 13.69
CA ASN A 676 -1.99 -27.53 14.74
C ASN A 676 -1.06 -26.40 14.28
N ARG A 677 -0.49 -26.50 13.07
CA ARG A 677 0.37 -25.47 12.46
C ARG A 677 -0.39 -24.43 11.62
N LEU A 678 -1.72 -24.52 11.55
CA LEU A 678 -2.53 -23.56 10.79
C LEU A 678 -2.35 -22.14 11.37
N GLN A 679 -1.95 -21.23 10.49
CA GLN A 679 -1.80 -19.80 10.75
C GLN A 679 -2.96 -19.01 10.13
N THR A 680 -3.48 -19.48 9.00
CA THR A 680 -4.61 -18.88 8.30
C THR A 680 -5.64 -19.95 7.95
N LEU A 681 -6.88 -19.76 8.42
CA LEU A 681 -8.02 -20.62 8.15
C LEU A 681 -9.19 -19.79 7.61
N LEU A 682 -9.46 -19.89 6.32
CA LEU A 682 -10.53 -19.20 5.61
C LEU A 682 -11.57 -20.21 5.12
N ILE A 683 -12.72 -20.24 5.77
CA ILE A 683 -13.80 -21.22 5.58
C ILE A 683 -15.17 -20.54 5.43
N GLN A 684 -15.19 -19.24 5.15
CA GLN A 684 -16.43 -18.46 5.00
C GLN A 684 -17.28 -18.92 3.82
N ASN A 685 -18.60 -18.65 3.86
CA ASN A 685 -19.57 -19.08 2.85
C ASN A 685 -19.58 -20.62 2.66
N ASN A 686 -19.84 -21.34 3.74
CA ASN A 686 -20.03 -22.80 3.74
C ASN A 686 -21.34 -23.14 4.50
N GLN A 687 -21.48 -24.39 4.96
CA GLN A 687 -22.66 -24.89 5.70
C GLN A 687 -22.24 -25.52 7.03
N LEU A 688 -21.11 -25.09 7.61
CA LEU A 688 -20.57 -25.64 8.84
C LEU A 688 -21.50 -25.33 10.02
N THR A 689 -21.71 -26.32 10.89
CA THR A 689 -22.52 -26.16 12.12
C THR A 689 -21.67 -26.14 13.40
N ALA A 690 -20.43 -26.62 13.30
CA ALA A 690 -19.46 -26.63 14.39
C ALA A 690 -18.06 -26.41 13.80
N LEU A 691 -17.17 -25.86 14.62
CA LEU A 691 -15.77 -25.67 14.31
C LEU A 691 -14.95 -25.82 15.59
N ASP A 692 -13.98 -26.74 15.59
CA ASP A 692 -12.97 -26.86 16.65
C ASP A 692 -11.65 -26.25 16.17
N VAL A 693 -11.15 -25.26 16.89
CA VAL A 693 -9.81 -24.66 16.65
C VAL A 693 -8.95 -24.68 17.91
N SER A 694 -9.35 -25.43 18.93
CA SER A 694 -8.67 -25.42 20.23
C SER A 694 -7.21 -25.90 20.16
N ALA A 695 -6.84 -26.66 19.13
CA ALA A 695 -5.47 -27.15 18.93
C ALA A 695 -4.57 -26.20 18.12
N MET A 696 -5.09 -25.07 17.63
CA MET A 696 -4.40 -24.15 16.71
C MET A 696 -3.78 -22.95 17.43
N SER A 697 -2.70 -23.16 18.18
CA SER A 697 -2.01 -22.09 18.91
C SER A 697 -1.32 -21.06 18.00
N ASP A 698 -1.02 -21.45 16.76
CA ASP A 698 -0.30 -20.63 15.79
C ASP A 698 -1.23 -19.77 14.91
N LEU A 699 -2.54 -19.82 15.15
CA LEU A 699 -3.55 -19.15 14.33
C LEU A 699 -3.42 -17.62 14.42
N ILE A 700 -3.30 -16.97 13.27
CA ILE A 700 -3.17 -15.51 13.11
C ILE A 700 -4.46 -14.93 12.51
N GLU A 701 -5.06 -15.65 11.57
CA GLU A 701 -6.31 -15.26 10.90
C GLU A 701 -7.28 -16.43 10.82
N LEU A 702 -8.50 -16.18 11.31
CA LEU A 702 -9.62 -17.10 11.25
C LEU A 702 -10.83 -16.38 10.67
N ASP A 703 -11.39 -16.88 9.57
CA ASP A 703 -12.66 -16.41 9.01
C ASP A 703 -13.60 -17.58 8.73
N PHE A 704 -14.68 -17.67 9.50
CA PHE A 704 -15.77 -18.63 9.36
C PHE A 704 -17.12 -17.97 9.09
N SER A 705 -17.11 -16.75 8.56
CA SER A 705 -18.33 -15.98 8.29
C SER A 705 -19.28 -16.72 7.33
N HIS A 706 -20.59 -16.43 7.37
CA HIS A 706 -21.60 -17.07 6.53
C HIS A 706 -21.59 -18.60 6.64
N ASN A 707 -21.80 -19.08 7.87
CA ASN A 707 -21.98 -20.49 8.20
C ASN A 707 -23.18 -20.63 9.16
N GLN A 708 -23.28 -21.75 9.88
CA GLN A 708 -24.34 -22.01 10.86
C GLN A 708 -23.75 -22.40 12.22
N ILE A 709 -22.55 -21.90 12.53
CA ILE A 709 -21.81 -22.23 13.75
C ILE A 709 -22.47 -21.54 14.95
N SER A 710 -22.77 -22.31 15.99
CA SER A 710 -23.39 -21.79 17.22
C SER A 710 -22.43 -21.57 18.38
N ASN A 711 -21.23 -22.15 18.32
CA ASN A 711 -20.18 -21.95 19.31
C ASN A 711 -18.80 -22.11 18.67
N VAL A 712 -17.83 -21.31 19.13
CA VAL A 712 -16.43 -21.41 18.74
C VAL A 712 -15.55 -21.15 19.96
N ASN A 713 -14.52 -21.97 20.16
CA ASN A 713 -13.53 -21.77 21.22
C ASN A 713 -12.20 -21.35 20.61
N VAL A 714 -11.86 -20.07 20.77
CA VAL A 714 -10.61 -19.46 20.28
C VAL A 714 -9.59 -19.19 21.39
N THR A 715 -9.84 -19.64 22.63
CA THR A 715 -9.02 -19.28 23.81
C THR A 715 -7.57 -19.75 23.73
N ASN A 716 -7.27 -20.76 22.91
CA ASN A 716 -5.89 -21.23 22.68
C ASN A 716 -5.18 -20.51 21.52
N ALA A 717 -5.88 -19.70 20.73
CA ALA A 717 -5.33 -18.96 19.60
C ALA A 717 -4.78 -17.59 20.04
N GLU A 718 -3.80 -17.56 20.93
CA GLU A 718 -3.27 -16.33 21.54
C GLU A 718 -2.62 -15.36 20.52
N ASN A 719 -2.15 -15.88 19.37
CA ASN A 719 -1.56 -15.11 18.27
C ASN A 719 -2.59 -14.51 17.30
N LEU A 720 -3.88 -14.73 17.53
CA LEU A 720 -4.95 -14.33 16.62
C LEU A 720 -5.03 -12.81 16.51
N LYS A 721 -4.92 -12.30 15.28
CA LYS A 721 -5.01 -10.87 14.93
C LYS A 721 -6.34 -10.52 14.25
N LYS A 722 -6.91 -11.45 13.50
CA LYS A 722 -8.16 -11.25 12.78
C LYS A 722 -9.12 -12.41 13.03
N LEU A 723 -10.31 -12.08 13.50
CA LEU A 723 -11.42 -13.01 13.72
C LEU A 723 -12.64 -12.55 12.92
N GLY A 724 -13.03 -13.35 11.93
CA GLY A 724 -14.27 -13.22 11.17
C GLY A 724 -15.23 -14.37 11.51
N GLY A 725 -16.41 -14.02 11.99
CA GLY A 725 -17.48 -14.94 12.34
C GLY A 725 -18.86 -14.38 12.01
N SER A 726 -18.93 -13.39 11.11
CA SER A 726 -20.16 -12.71 10.72
C SER A 726 -21.20 -13.68 10.16
N ASN A 727 -22.49 -13.41 10.33
CA ASN A 727 -23.57 -14.22 9.78
C ASN A 727 -23.48 -15.70 10.20
N ASN A 728 -23.58 -15.95 11.51
CA ASN A 728 -23.57 -17.28 12.12
C ASN A 728 -24.70 -17.37 13.18
N LYS A 729 -24.62 -18.33 14.10
CA LYS A 729 -25.59 -18.55 15.19
C LYS A 729 -24.94 -18.46 16.57
N LEU A 730 -23.83 -17.72 16.69
CA LEU A 730 -23.10 -17.61 17.96
C LEU A 730 -23.97 -16.92 19.00
N THR A 731 -24.04 -17.48 20.21
CA THR A 731 -24.71 -16.87 21.38
C THR A 731 -23.72 -16.27 22.37
N SER A 732 -22.47 -16.71 22.34
CA SER A 732 -21.37 -16.19 23.15
C SER A 732 -20.03 -16.49 22.47
N VAL A 733 -19.01 -15.70 22.78
CA VAL A 733 -17.61 -15.99 22.42
C VAL A 733 -16.69 -15.46 23.52
N ASP A 734 -15.73 -16.28 23.96
CA ASP A 734 -14.69 -15.87 24.91
C ASP A 734 -13.45 -15.44 24.14
N LEU A 735 -13.14 -14.14 24.19
CA LEU A 735 -11.96 -13.55 23.56
C LEU A 735 -10.87 -13.18 24.58
N SER A 736 -11.02 -13.52 25.87
CA SER A 736 -10.14 -13.04 26.95
C SER A 736 -8.64 -13.37 26.77
N LYS A 737 -8.32 -14.41 25.99
CA LYS A 737 -6.94 -14.83 25.68
C LYS A 737 -6.39 -14.28 24.36
N ASN A 738 -7.24 -13.74 23.50
CA ASN A 738 -6.85 -13.25 22.18
C ASN A 738 -6.45 -11.77 22.25
N THR A 739 -5.45 -11.44 23.07
CA THR A 739 -5.07 -10.04 23.37
C THR A 739 -4.44 -9.30 22.18
N ASN A 740 -4.00 -10.04 21.15
CA ASN A 740 -3.40 -9.52 19.92
C ASN A 740 -4.43 -9.18 18.83
N LEU A 741 -5.74 -9.34 19.08
CA LEU A 741 -6.76 -9.04 18.09
C LEU A 741 -6.73 -7.57 17.68
N GLN A 742 -6.76 -7.37 16.36
CA GLN A 742 -6.84 -6.09 15.67
C GLN A 742 -8.19 -5.92 14.98
N THR A 743 -8.77 -7.02 14.51
CA THR A 743 -10.05 -7.03 13.79
C THR A 743 -10.98 -8.11 14.33
N VAL A 744 -12.21 -7.71 14.68
CA VAL A 744 -13.28 -8.59 15.12
C VAL A 744 -14.53 -8.32 14.29
N LEU A 745 -14.96 -9.31 13.50
CA LEU A 745 -16.18 -9.24 12.68
C LEU A 745 -17.14 -10.34 13.17
N LEU A 746 -18.18 -9.95 13.89
CA LEU A 746 -19.17 -10.82 14.53
C LEU A 746 -20.60 -10.32 14.31
N ASP A 747 -20.83 -9.49 13.29
CA ASP A 747 -22.15 -9.02 12.91
C ASP A 747 -23.08 -10.18 12.51
N LYS A 748 -24.40 -9.98 12.59
CA LYS A 748 -25.44 -10.95 12.22
C LYS A 748 -25.30 -12.29 12.94
N ASN A 749 -25.13 -12.23 14.27
CA ASN A 749 -25.15 -13.38 15.16
C ASN A 749 -26.31 -13.27 16.18
N GLN A 750 -26.26 -14.01 17.28
CA GLN A 750 -27.23 -13.99 18.37
C GLN A 750 -26.51 -13.81 19.70
N LEU A 751 -25.37 -13.09 19.70
CA LEU A 751 -24.55 -12.91 20.90
C LEU A 751 -25.40 -12.27 21.99
N GLU A 752 -25.30 -12.73 23.23
CA GLU A 752 -26.00 -12.07 24.35
C GLU A 752 -25.21 -10.85 24.87
N THR A 753 -23.88 -10.91 24.74
CA THR A 753 -22.94 -9.87 25.14
C THR A 753 -21.59 -10.13 24.48
N LEU A 754 -20.68 -9.17 24.56
CA LEU A 754 -19.29 -9.30 24.11
C LEU A 754 -18.38 -8.44 24.98
N ASP A 755 -17.38 -9.07 25.61
CA ASP A 755 -16.34 -8.39 26.37
C ASP A 755 -15.08 -8.23 25.53
N LEU A 756 -14.66 -6.99 25.30
CA LEU A 756 -13.44 -6.64 24.56
C LEU A 756 -12.38 -5.93 25.43
N SER A 757 -12.51 -6.01 26.76
CA SER A 757 -11.65 -5.30 27.70
C SER A 757 -10.18 -5.76 27.69
N HIS A 758 -9.89 -6.94 27.16
CA HIS A 758 -8.53 -7.48 27.07
C HIS A 758 -7.83 -7.20 25.72
N GLN A 759 -8.54 -6.62 24.74
CA GLN A 759 -8.02 -6.40 23.40
C GLN A 759 -7.54 -4.96 23.20
N ASN A 760 -6.28 -4.70 23.55
CA ASN A 760 -5.69 -3.35 23.51
C ASN A 760 -5.25 -2.90 22.10
N SER A 761 -5.36 -3.76 21.09
CA SER A 761 -4.88 -3.50 19.72
C SER A 761 -5.98 -3.44 18.67
N LEU A 762 -7.27 -3.42 19.08
CA LEU A 762 -8.38 -3.41 18.13
C LEU A 762 -8.44 -2.09 17.35
N THR A 763 -8.59 -2.21 16.04
CA THR A 763 -8.79 -1.10 15.11
C THR A 763 -10.11 -1.20 14.35
N LEU A 764 -10.71 -2.40 14.27
CA LEU A 764 -11.99 -2.63 13.60
C LEU A 764 -12.85 -3.64 14.37
N VAL A 765 -14.08 -3.25 14.69
CA VAL A 765 -15.10 -4.09 15.32
C VAL A 765 -16.41 -4.00 14.55
N GLN A 766 -16.97 -5.13 14.15
CA GLN A 766 -18.31 -5.22 13.56
C GLN A 766 -19.18 -6.20 14.36
N VAL A 767 -20.30 -5.71 14.86
CA VAL A 767 -21.22 -6.44 15.77
C VAL A 767 -22.69 -6.11 15.47
N GLY A 768 -22.97 -5.38 14.38
CA GLY A 768 -24.34 -5.08 13.94
C GLY A 768 -25.19 -6.33 13.78
N GLY A 769 -26.49 -6.25 13.99
CA GLY A 769 -27.37 -7.39 13.76
C GLY A 769 -27.30 -8.53 14.80
N ASN A 770 -26.90 -8.28 16.05
CA ASN A 770 -26.94 -9.26 17.15
C ASN A 770 -28.22 -9.19 18.00
N GLY A 771 -29.11 -8.23 17.74
CA GLY A 771 -30.35 -8.03 18.49
C GLY A 771 -30.15 -7.46 19.89
N TRP A 772 -29.04 -6.76 20.13
CA TRP A 772 -28.76 -6.13 21.43
C TRP A 772 -29.67 -4.95 21.71
N ASP A 773 -30.18 -4.87 22.94
CA ASP A 773 -30.81 -3.65 23.43
C ASP A 773 -29.76 -2.56 23.72
N ALA A 774 -30.24 -1.34 23.98
CA ALA A 774 -29.37 -0.21 24.29
C ALA A 774 -28.49 -0.43 25.54
N CYS A 775 -28.94 -1.23 26.53
CA CYS A 775 -28.14 -1.53 27.71
C CYS A 775 -26.96 -2.46 27.38
N THR A 776 -27.19 -3.50 26.59
CA THR A 776 -26.14 -4.43 26.16
C THR A 776 -25.11 -3.73 25.27
N LEU A 777 -25.53 -2.82 24.38
CA LEU A 777 -24.60 -1.98 23.63
C LEU A 777 -23.75 -1.08 24.53
N ASN A 778 -24.35 -0.51 25.58
CA ASN A 778 -23.61 0.30 26.55
C ASN A 778 -22.55 -0.54 27.29
N ASP A 779 -22.85 -1.80 27.60
CA ASP A 779 -21.90 -2.74 28.20
C ASP A 779 -20.72 -3.00 27.25
N LEU A 780 -20.97 -3.21 25.95
CA LEU A 780 -19.91 -3.31 24.95
C LEU A 780 -19.08 -2.02 24.89
N TYR A 781 -19.71 -0.85 24.76
CA TYR A 781 -19.01 0.44 24.70
C TYR A 781 -18.11 0.66 25.93
N TYR A 782 -18.59 0.24 27.09
CA TYR A 782 -17.83 0.31 28.33
C TYR A 782 -16.66 -0.67 28.35
N SER A 783 -16.78 -1.86 27.75
CA SER A 783 -15.69 -2.84 27.67
C SER A 783 -14.55 -2.44 26.71
N LEU A 784 -14.81 -1.57 25.72
CA LEU A 784 -13.80 -1.18 24.75
C LEU A 784 -12.60 -0.48 25.41
N ASN A 785 -11.39 -0.78 24.94
CA ASN A 785 -10.20 -0.02 25.29
C ASN A 785 -10.15 1.31 24.53
N GLU A 786 -9.26 2.22 24.95
CA GLU A 786 -8.92 3.38 24.14
C GLU A 786 -8.43 2.94 22.76
N TYR A 787 -8.87 3.65 21.72
CA TYR A 787 -8.46 3.37 20.35
C TYR A 787 -6.91 3.49 20.24
N PRO A 788 -6.19 2.48 19.69
CA PRO A 788 -4.73 2.38 19.81
C PRO A 788 -3.91 3.57 19.28
N GLU A 789 -4.42 4.33 18.32
CA GLU A 789 -3.70 5.47 17.70
C GLU A 789 -3.95 6.82 18.40
N LEU A 790 -3.81 6.91 19.73
CA LEU A 790 -3.94 8.18 20.45
C LEU A 790 -2.61 8.81 20.88
N GLN A 791 -1.46 8.25 20.49
CA GLN A 791 -0.12 8.76 20.87
C GLN A 791 0.51 9.75 19.87
N ASP A 792 -0.09 9.96 18.70
CA ASP A 792 0.33 10.99 17.73
C ASP A 792 -0.84 11.94 17.32
N HIS A 793 -1.93 11.90 18.09
CA HIS A 793 -3.17 12.68 17.90
C HIS A 793 -3.93 12.47 16.57
N SER A 794 -3.73 11.34 15.86
CA SER A 794 -4.59 10.94 14.74
C SER A 794 -5.93 10.41 15.24
N THR A 795 -7.02 10.67 14.50
CA THR A 795 -8.30 9.94 14.70
C THR A 795 -8.51 9.03 13.51
N PRO A 796 -9.01 7.80 13.70
CA PRO A 796 -9.21 6.86 12.60
C PRO A 796 -10.13 7.41 11.51
N THR A 797 -9.90 7.12 10.24
CA THR A 797 -10.76 7.54 9.13
C THR A 797 -11.85 6.49 8.85
N GLY A 798 -13.11 6.92 8.73
CA GLY A 798 -14.27 6.02 8.60
C GLY A 798 -14.78 5.48 9.94
N SER A 799 -15.81 4.62 9.87
CA SER A 799 -16.35 3.94 11.06
C SER A 799 -15.48 2.74 11.42
N THR A 800 -14.95 2.75 12.64
CA THR A 800 -14.15 1.65 13.22
C THR A 800 -14.98 0.70 14.07
N LEU A 801 -16.19 1.13 14.48
CA LEU A 801 -17.15 0.33 15.23
C LEU A 801 -18.49 0.28 14.49
N TRP A 802 -18.83 -0.87 13.93
CA TRP A 802 -20.10 -1.10 13.26
C TRP A 802 -21.07 -1.80 14.19
N VAL A 803 -22.00 -1.05 14.76
CA VAL A 803 -23.05 -1.55 15.65
C VAL A 803 -24.39 -1.72 14.97
N THR A 804 -24.50 -1.26 13.72
CA THR A 804 -25.66 -1.48 12.87
C THR A 804 -25.27 -2.11 11.53
N ASP A 805 -26.20 -2.84 10.93
CA ASP A 805 -26.20 -3.37 9.58
C ASP A 805 -27.61 -3.22 8.98
N THR A 806 -27.74 -2.36 7.96
CA THR A 806 -29.03 -1.99 7.35
C THR A 806 -29.75 -3.15 6.63
N GLN A 807 -29.11 -4.31 6.51
CA GLN A 807 -29.69 -5.52 5.89
C GLN A 807 -30.06 -6.59 6.94
N SER A 808 -29.83 -6.34 8.24
CA SER A 808 -30.21 -7.29 9.30
C SER A 808 -31.67 -7.16 9.73
N THR A 809 -32.28 -8.28 10.11
CA THR A 809 -33.64 -8.33 10.68
C THR A 809 -33.65 -8.39 12.21
N HIS A 810 -32.48 -8.60 12.82
CA HIS A 810 -32.26 -8.64 14.27
C HIS A 810 -31.29 -7.54 14.65
N GLU A 811 -31.68 -6.29 14.42
CA GLU A 811 -30.77 -5.18 14.63
C GLU A 811 -30.53 -4.83 16.09
N ASN A 812 -29.35 -4.29 16.37
CA ASN A 812 -29.06 -3.71 17.68
C ASN A 812 -29.76 -2.34 17.81
N ASP A 813 -30.20 -2.01 19.01
CA ASP A 813 -30.82 -0.73 19.35
C ASP A 813 -29.77 0.39 19.52
N ALA A 814 -29.03 0.67 18.46
CA ALA A 814 -27.93 1.64 18.47
C ALA A 814 -28.41 3.09 18.57
N GLU A 815 -29.61 3.41 18.06
CA GLU A 815 -30.18 4.77 18.08
C GLU A 815 -30.47 5.24 19.52
N HIS A 816 -30.78 4.33 20.44
CA HIS A 816 -31.08 4.67 21.83
C HIS A 816 -29.95 4.33 22.82
N ALA A 817 -28.81 3.81 22.34
CA ALA A 817 -27.64 3.52 23.16
C ALA A 817 -26.81 4.78 23.46
N GLU A 818 -25.99 4.74 24.51
CA GLU A 818 -25.09 5.84 24.91
C GLU A 818 -23.75 5.78 24.14
N SER A 819 -23.78 6.13 22.84
CA SER A 819 -22.58 6.07 21.98
C SER A 819 -21.41 6.93 22.45
N ASP A 820 -21.67 7.95 23.27
CA ASP A 820 -20.65 8.82 23.90
C ASP A 820 -19.60 8.00 24.69
N ILE A 821 -19.96 6.84 25.23
CA ILE A 821 -19.06 5.97 26.00
C ILE A 821 -17.92 5.44 25.11
N ALA A 822 -18.24 5.00 23.88
CA ALA A 822 -17.24 4.52 22.93
C ALA A 822 -16.54 5.67 22.21
N ALA A 823 -17.29 6.73 21.86
CA ALA A 823 -16.74 7.90 21.18
C ALA A 823 -15.67 8.63 22.01
N SER A 824 -15.83 8.72 23.33
CA SER A 824 -14.84 9.33 24.22
C SER A 824 -13.51 8.56 24.27
N LYS A 825 -13.56 7.26 23.96
CA LYS A 825 -12.40 6.36 23.83
C LYS A 825 -11.79 6.37 22.42
N GLY A 826 -12.26 7.23 21.51
CA GLY A 826 -11.72 7.38 20.16
C GLY A 826 -12.37 6.51 19.07
N TRP A 827 -13.38 5.69 19.42
CA TRP A 827 -14.08 4.84 18.45
C TRP A 827 -15.05 5.63 17.58
N LYS A 828 -15.06 5.37 16.28
CA LYS A 828 -16.02 5.98 15.33
C LYS A 828 -17.12 4.99 14.99
N LEU A 829 -18.33 5.27 15.47
CA LEU A 829 -19.48 4.42 15.23
C LEU A 829 -20.09 4.67 13.84
N ASN A 830 -20.72 3.66 13.26
CA ASN A 830 -21.52 3.83 12.05
C ASN A 830 -22.94 4.36 12.31
N GLN A 831 -23.42 4.28 13.55
CA GLN A 831 -24.67 4.85 14.02
C GLN A 831 -24.46 5.46 15.42
N ALA A 832 -24.81 6.72 15.59
CA ALA A 832 -24.81 7.39 16.90
C ALA A 832 -26.14 7.12 17.63
N GLY A 833 -26.08 7.12 18.96
CA GLY A 833 -27.24 6.94 19.81
C GLY A 833 -27.46 8.08 20.81
N ASP A 834 -28.69 8.26 21.26
CA ASP A 834 -29.10 9.36 22.14
C ASP A 834 -29.05 9.00 23.64
N GLY A 835 -28.83 7.73 23.97
CA GLY A 835 -28.75 7.23 25.33
C GLY A 835 -30.09 7.06 26.06
N THR A 836 -31.24 7.09 25.39
CA THR A 836 -32.56 7.01 26.03
C THR A 836 -33.04 5.59 26.31
N GLY A 837 -32.47 4.57 25.67
CA GLY A 837 -32.97 3.19 25.68
C GLY A 837 -32.58 2.38 26.92
N CYS A 838 -31.58 2.82 27.69
CA CYS A 838 -31.14 2.16 28.91
C CYS A 838 -31.38 3.01 30.15
N ASN A 839 -32.04 2.48 31.18
CA ASN A 839 -32.28 3.19 32.46
C ASN A 839 -31.09 3.16 33.42
N MET A 840 -30.03 2.42 33.09
CA MET A 840 -28.81 2.34 33.88
C MET A 840 -27.69 3.12 33.19
N ALA A 841 -26.80 3.70 33.99
CA ALA A 841 -25.64 4.45 33.53
C ALA A 841 -24.39 4.01 34.30
N TYR A 842 -23.27 3.89 33.59
CA TYR A 842 -21.98 3.54 34.19
C TYR A 842 -21.39 4.70 35.00
N ILE A 843 -20.75 4.38 36.12
CA ILE A 843 -19.97 5.33 36.91
C ILE A 843 -18.49 4.98 36.82
N THR A 844 -17.68 5.91 36.29
CA THR A 844 -16.23 5.76 36.24
C THR A 844 -15.60 6.73 37.23
N VAL A 845 -14.84 6.23 38.19
CA VAL A 845 -14.04 7.09 39.09
C VAL A 845 -12.66 7.25 38.46
N LEU A 846 -12.37 8.45 37.97
CA LEU A 846 -11.07 8.78 37.40
C LEU A 846 -10.00 8.77 38.51
N GLU A 847 -8.77 8.37 38.17
CA GLU A 847 -7.68 8.30 39.15
C GLU A 847 -7.46 9.66 39.84
N THR A 848 -7.35 9.64 41.17
CA THR A 848 -7.11 10.84 41.99
C THR A 848 -5.80 10.74 42.76
N THR A 849 -5.01 11.82 42.73
CA THR A 849 -3.79 11.94 43.55
C THR A 849 -4.05 12.82 44.78
N ASN A 850 -3.37 12.54 45.90
CA ASN A 850 -3.42 13.33 47.15
C ASN A 850 -4.76 13.31 47.92
N GLY A 851 -5.54 12.25 47.75
CA GLY A 851 -6.75 11.97 48.51
C GLY A 851 -7.39 10.65 48.10
N THR A 852 -8.56 10.36 48.66
CA THR A 852 -9.38 9.19 48.30
C THR A 852 -10.80 9.63 48.00
N VAL A 853 -11.47 8.95 47.08
CA VAL A 853 -12.86 9.21 46.69
C VAL A 853 -13.66 7.93 46.88
N LYS A 854 -14.79 8.05 47.57
CA LYS A 854 -15.83 7.02 47.65
C LYS A 854 -17.13 7.60 47.15
N LEU A 855 -17.92 6.80 46.44
CA LEU A 855 -19.24 7.19 45.97
C LEU A 855 -20.30 6.37 46.71
N LYS A 856 -21.46 6.98 46.97
CA LYS A 856 -22.60 6.30 47.57
C LYS A 856 -23.89 6.57 46.80
N ASP A 857 -24.69 5.53 46.58
CA ASP A 857 -26.03 5.68 46.02
C ASP A 857 -26.99 6.35 47.01
N ALA A 858 -28.22 6.62 46.58
CA ALA A 858 -29.27 7.23 47.42
C ALA A 858 -29.66 6.36 48.65
N LYS A 859 -29.29 5.07 48.67
CA LYS A 859 -29.54 4.13 49.77
C LYS A 859 -28.32 4.03 50.72
N GLY A 860 -27.21 4.70 50.41
CA GLY A 860 -25.97 4.69 51.18
C GLY A 860 -25.01 3.54 50.85
N ASN A 861 -25.29 2.74 49.82
CA ASN A 861 -24.40 1.67 49.36
C ASN A 861 -23.22 2.26 48.58
N GLU A 862 -22.03 1.66 48.72
CA GLU A 862 -20.84 2.08 47.99
C GLU A 862 -20.99 1.79 46.48
N VAL A 863 -20.72 2.79 45.66
CA VAL A 863 -20.64 2.69 44.19
C VAL A 863 -19.17 2.72 43.78
N LYS A 864 -18.72 1.68 43.10
CA LYS A 864 -17.35 1.52 42.62
C LYS A 864 -17.23 1.96 41.17
N SER A 865 -16.00 2.22 40.73
CA SER A 865 -15.72 2.44 39.30
C SER A 865 -16.10 1.19 38.51
N GLY A 866 -16.90 1.35 37.46
CA GLY A 866 -17.48 0.27 36.67
C GLY A 866 -18.88 -0.17 37.10
N ASP A 867 -19.40 0.30 38.24
CA ASP A 867 -20.77 -0.02 38.66
C ASP A 867 -21.81 0.73 37.80
N LYS A 868 -22.97 0.10 37.62
CA LYS A 868 -24.14 0.68 36.97
C LYS A 868 -25.08 1.28 38.02
N VAL A 869 -25.52 2.52 37.81
CA VAL A 869 -26.46 3.24 38.68
C VAL A 869 -27.69 3.67 37.88
N GLU A 870 -28.87 3.64 38.49
CA GLU A 870 -30.13 4.04 37.85
C GLU A 870 -30.12 5.53 37.47
N LYS A 871 -30.56 5.86 36.26
CA LYS A 871 -30.70 7.24 35.81
C LYS A 871 -31.74 7.98 36.65
N ASN A 872 -31.52 9.29 36.77
CA ASN A 872 -32.26 10.22 37.64
C ASN A 872 -32.10 9.96 39.15
N SER A 873 -31.27 9.01 39.57
CA SER A 873 -30.89 8.84 40.98
C SER A 873 -29.75 9.77 41.38
N ILE A 874 -29.63 10.02 42.69
CA ILE A 874 -28.59 10.88 43.27
C ILE A 874 -27.43 10.01 43.76
N VAL A 875 -26.21 10.39 43.40
CA VAL A 875 -24.96 9.83 43.93
C VAL A 875 -24.25 10.88 44.76
N THR A 876 -23.79 10.48 45.95
CA THR A 876 -23.01 11.32 46.87
C THR A 876 -21.52 11.03 46.74
N VAL A 877 -20.71 12.08 46.70
CA VAL A 877 -19.25 12.03 46.61
C VAL A 877 -18.62 12.28 47.98
N GLU A 878 -17.95 11.27 48.51
CA GLU A 878 -17.16 11.36 49.74
C GLU A 878 -15.67 11.47 49.40
N ALA A 879 -15.20 12.71 49.30
CA ALA A 879 -13.78 13.00 49.08
C ALA A 879 -13.06 13.22 50.42
N LYS A 880 -12.01 12.43 50.66
CA LYS A 880 -11.13 12.59 51.82
C LYS A 880 -9.73 13.01 51.37
N PRO A 881 -9.34 14.29 51.58
CA PRO A 881 -7.99 14.76 51.28
C PRO A 881 -6.92 14.04 52.10
N ALA A 882 -5.72 13.88 51.53
CA ALA A 882 -4.52 13.52 52.28
C ALA A 882 -4.08 14.68 53.19
N ASN A 883 -3.26 14.39 54.21
CA ASN A 883 -2.76 15.40 55.14
C ASN A 883 -2.06 16.56 54.41
N GLY A 884 -2.50 17.80 54.65
CA GLY A 884 -1.96 19.01 54.01
C GLY A 884 -2.68 19.45 52.73
N TYR A 885 -3.68 18.68 52.27
CA TYR A 885 -4.51 18.99 51.12
C TYR A 885 -5.96 19.24 51.53
N ALA A 886 -6.68 19.99 50.70
CA ALA A 886 -8.11 20.20 50.74
C ALA A 886 -8.70 19.82 49.36
N VAL A 887 -10.00 19.54 49.32
CA VAL A 887 -10.70 19.35 48.05
C VAL A 887 -10.70 20.69 47.31
N ALA A 888 -10.13 20.70 46.10
CA ALA A 888 -10.08 21.87 45.24
C ALA A 888 -11.32 21.95 44.35
N SER A 889 -11.70 20.80 43.78
CA SER A 889 -12.90 20.67 42.96
C SER A 889 -13.33 19.21 42.90
N SER A 890 -14.64 19.00 42.77
CA SER A 890 -15.23 17.72 42.41
C SER A 890 -16.09 17.94 41.17
N ARG A 891 -15.95 17.07 40.17
CA ARG A 891 -16.62 17.19 38.88
C ARG A 891 -17.22 15.85 38.43
N ALA A 892 -18.40 15.92 37.84
CA ALA A 892 -19.09 14.82 37.17
C ALA A 892 -19.29 15.20 35.69
N ASN A 893 -18.74 14.43 34.75
CA ASN A 893 -18.70 14.76 33.31
C ASN A 893 -18.23 16.21 33.04
N GLY A 894 -17.16 16.63 33.73
CA GLY A 894 -16.59 17.97 33.62
C GLY A 894 -17.38 19.10 34.31
N LYS A 895 -18.61 18.87 34.78
CA LYS A 895 -19.43 19.85 35.53
C LYS A 895 -19.13 19.79 37.02
N ASN A 896 -19.10 20.95 37.69
CA ASN A 896 -18.87 21.00 39.14
C ASN A 896 -20.00 20.30 39.91
N ILE A 897 -19.62 19.57 40.96
CA ILE A 897 -20.53 18.90 41.89
C ILE A 897 -20.82 19.85 43.05
N GLU A 898 -22.10 20.20 43.23
CA GLU A 898 -22.56 21.06 44.32
C GLU A 898 -23.09 20.19 45.48
N ASN A 899 -22.88 20.62 46.73
CA ASN A 899 -23.31 19.89 47.93
C ASN A 899 -22.85 18.42 47.99
N ASN A 900 -21.73 18.08 47.36
CA ASN A 900 -21.18 16.72 47.27
C ASN A 900 -22.14 15.72 46.62
N GLN A 901 -23.10 16.16 45.80
CA GLN A 901 -24.08 15.28 45.17
C GLN A 901 -24.28 15.63 43.69
N PHE A 902 -24.55 14.63 42.86
CA PHE A 902 -24.95 14.82 41.48
C PHE A 902 -26.02 13.81 41.08
N THR A 903 -26.85 14.20 40.12
CA THR A 903 -27.86 13.30 39.52
C THR A 903 -27.26 12.57 38.33
N VAL A 904 -27.35 11.25 38.34
CA VAL A 904 -26.88 10.41 37.23
C VAL A 904 -27.88 10.55 36.08
N THR A 905 -27.46 11.04 34.92
CA THR A 905 -28.35 11.19 33.75
C THR A 905 -27.86 10.43 32.51
N ARG A 906 -26.59 10.01 32.53
CA ARG A 906 -25.86 9.23 31.53
C ARG A 906 -24.60 8.66 32.20
N ALA A 907 -23.83 7.85 31.49
CA ALA A 907 -22.51 7.41 31.94
C ALA A 907 -21.70 8.61 32.45
N THR A 908 -21.16 8.49 33.66
CA THR A 908 -20.60 9.63 34.38
C THR A 908 -19.18 9.35 34.87
N ASP A 909 -18.25 10.14 34.36
CA ASP A 909 -16.89 10.23 34.88
C ASP A 909 -16.85 11.17 36.07
N VAL A 910 -16.41 10.66 37.23
CA VAL A 910 -16.26 11.43 38.47
C VAL A 910 -14.79 11.68 38.73
N MET A 911 -14.41 12.95 38.80
CA MET A 911 -13.06 13.41 39.10
C MET A 911 -13.07 14.31 40.34
N VAL A 912 -12.17 14.05 41.29
CA VAL A 912 -11.93 14.94 42.43
C VAL A 912 -10.47 15.38 42.41
N ARG A 913 -10.26 16.69 42.42
CA ARG A 913 -8.93 17.31 42.50
C ARG A 913 -8.68 17.84 43.90
N PHE A 914 -7.50 17.55 44.44
CA PHE A 914 -7.05 18.04 45.73
C PHE A 914 -5.97 19.13 45.54
N THR A 915 -6.00 20.19 46.35
CA THR A 915 -4.97 21.26 46.37
C THR A 915 -4.49 21.50 47.79
N ILE A 916 -3.31 22.11 47.95
CA ILE A 916 -2.75 22.41 49.27
C ILE A 916 -3.65 23.39 50.03
N SER A 917 -3.97 23.08 51.29
CA SER A 917 -4.84 23.90 52.14
C SER A 917 -4.08 25.12 52.69
N ASN A 918 -4.25 26.29 52.05
CA ASN A 918 -3.83 27.65 52.45
C ASN A 918 -2.38 27.84 52.95
N GLY A 919 -1.57 28.50 52.12
CA GLY A 919 -0.41 29.27 52.57
C GLY A 919 -0.88 30.47 53.42
N ILE A 920 -0.26 30.67 54.57
CA ILE A 920 -0.59 31.76 55.49
C ILE A 920 0.25 33.00 55.12
N GLU A 921 -0.46 34.10 54.83
CA GLU A 921 0.03 35.47 54.90
C GLU A 921 0.62 35.76 56.29
N THR A 922 1.68 36.56 56.31
CA THR A 922 2.38 37.07 57.50
C THR A 922 1.51 37.31 58.73
N THR A 923 1.90 36.72 59.87
CA THR A 923 1.75 37.35 61.18
C THR A 923 2.89 36.91 62.10
N GLU A 924 3.45 37.89 62.79
CA GLU A 924 4.64 37.81 63.62
C GLU A 924 4.43 36.93 64.87
N THR A 925 5.44 36.13 65.19
CA THR A 925 5.82 35.84 66.58
C THR A 925 7.33 36.06 66.75
N GLY A 926 7.72 37.33 66.77
CA GLY A 926 8.68 37.94 67.71
C GLY A 926 10.09 37.40 67.96
N SER A 927 10.64 36.40 67.25
CA SER A 927 12.07 36.03 67.45
C SER A 927 12.74 35.22 66.32
N VAL A 928 12.03 34.89 65.25
CA VAL A 928 12.55 34.10 64.11
C VAL A 928 11.98 34.60 62.79
N THR A 929 12.84 34.96 61.83
CA THR A 929 12.47 35.30 60.45
C THR A 929 12.93 34.21 59.49
N VAL A 930 12.05 33.79 58.57
CA VAL A 930 12.41 32.84 57.50
C VAL A 930 12.00 33.43 56.15
N THR A 931 12.93 33.52 55.21
CA THR A 931 12.77 34.19 53.92
C THR A 931 13.34 33.34 52.78
N ALA A 932 12.70 33.37 51.61
CA ALA A 932 13.16 32.63 50.44
C ALA A 932 14.18 33.49 49.68
N ALA A 933 15.27 32.87 49.26
CA ALA A 933 16.18 33.40 48.27
C ALA A 933 16.28 32.43 47.09
N GLN A 934 16.92 32.83 46.00
CA GLN A 934 17.09 31.95 44.83
C GLN A 934 17.86 30.69 45.26
N GLN A 935 17.22 29.52 45.15
CA GLN A 935 17.75 28.22 45.62
C GLN A 935 18.21 28.20 47.11
N ALA A 936 17.59 29.00 47.97
CA ALA A 936 17.95 28.99 49.39
C ALA A 936 16.81 29.45 50.32
N VAL A 937 16.92 29.05 51.58
CA VAL A 937 16.11 29.53 52.69
C VAL A 937 17.02 30.28 53.67
N ILE A 938 16.71 31.54 53.94
CA ILE A 938 17.41 32.38 54.92
C ILE A 938 16.62 32.35 56.22
N ILE A 939 17.28 31.99 57.31
CA ILE A 939 16.70 31.94 58.66
C ILE A 939 17.47 32.90 59.56
N LYS A 940 16.76 33.77 60.28
CA LYS A 940 17.32 34.68 61.27
C LYS A 940 16.66 34.42 62.62
N THR A 941 17.45 34.24 63.67
CA THR A 941 17.01 34.06 65.05
C THR A 941 17.67 35.11 65.94
N ASP A 942 16.95 35.62 66.95
CA ASP A 942 17.50 36.60 67.90
C ASP A 942 18.24 35.94 69.09
N ASN A 943 18.04 34.63 69.29
CA ASN A 943 18.77 33.78 70.23
C ASN A 943 18.97 32.38 69.62
N ALA A 944 19.95 31.62 70.13
CA ALA A 944 20.21 30.24 69.72
C ALA A 944 18.95 29.35 69.76
N ALA A 945 18.46 28.93 68.59
CA ALA A 945 17.27 28.10 68.45
C ALA A 945 17.49 26.92 67.51
N LYS A 946 16.93 25.75 67.86
CA LYS A 946 16.94 24.57 66.97
C LYS A 946 15.97 24.76 65.81
N VAL A 947 16.50 24.66 64.61
CA VAL A 947 15.79 24.82 63.34
C VAL A 947 15.91 23.53 62.54
N ALA A 948 14.79 23.03 62.01
CA ALA A 948 14.76 21.91 61.07
C ALA A 948 13.96 22.30 59.82
N ILE A 949 14.42 21.89 58.64
CA ILE A 949 13.77 22.14 57.34
C ILE A 949 13.37 20.80 56.75
N PHE A 950 12.15 20.71 56.23
CA PHE A 950 11.57 19.52 55.62
C PHE A 950 11.07 19.82 54.21
N THR A 951 11.10 18.85 53.31
CA THR A 951 10.37 18.92 52.03
C THR A 951 8.86 18.85 52.28
N ALA A 952 8.05 19.21 51.28
CA ALA A 952 6.58 19.07 51.32
C ALA A 952 6.11 17.63 51.63
N ASN A 953 6.96 16.63 51.34
CA ASN A 953 6.67 15.21 51.54
C ASN A 953 7.10 14.73 52.95
N GLY A 954 7.61 15.63 53.80
CA GLY A 954 7.97 15.34 55.19
C GLY A 954 9.41 14.88 55.42
N GLN A 955 10.26 14.86 54.39
CA GLN A 955 11.67 14.48 54.52
C GLN A 955 12.50 15.63 55.10
N GLN A 956 13.23 15.41 56.19
CA GLN A 956 14.13 16.41 56.78
C GLN A 956 15.36 16.61 55.88
N VAL A 957 15.57 17.85 55.44
CA VAL A 957 16.69 18.23 54.55
C VAL A 957 17.76 19.06 55.25
N HIS A 958 17.44 19.65 56.41
CA HIS A 958 18.41 20.40 57.20
C HIS A 958 18.01 20.44 58.68
N GLU A 959 18.98 20.42 59.59
CA GLU A 959 18.77 20.71 61.01
C GLU A 959 20.02 21.36 61.61
N ALA A 960 19.84 22.46 62.34
CA ALA A 960 20.92 23.19 63.00
C ALA A 960 20.40 24.02 64.18
N THR A 961 21.25 24.30 65.15
CA THR A 961 21.00 25.37 66.13
C THR A 961 21.53 26.67 65.55
N ILE A 962 20.66 27.65 65.35
CA ILE A 962 20.96 28.93 64.70
C ILE A 962 20.90 30.04 65.73
N ASP A 963 21.97 30.83 65.84
CA ASP A 963 22.07 32.04 66.66
C ASP A 963 22.53 33.20 65.75
N GLY A 964 21.59 34.05 65.33
CA GLY A 964 21.81 35.04 64.27
C GLY A 964 21.22 34.62 62.91
N THR A 965 21.87 34.99 61.80
CA THR A 965 21.35 34.71 60.43
C THR A 965 22.14 33.59 59.75
N GLN A 966 21.44 32.61 59.18
CA GLN A 966 22.01 31.53 58.40
C GLN A 966 21.24 31.31 57.09
N THR A 967 21.97 31.03 56.02
CA THR A 967 21.40 30.69 54.71
C THR A 967 21.59 29.20 54.45
N VAL A 968 20.51 28.50 54.13
CA VAL A 968 20.49 27.07 53.81
C VAL A 968 20.14 26.90 52.34
N ARG A 969 21.06 26.36 51.53
CA ARG A 969 20.80 26.10 50.11
C ARG A 969 19.89 24.89 49.96
N VAL A 970 18.87 25.03 49.11
CA VAL A 970 17.92 23.97 48.79
C VAL A 970 17.49 24.12 47.33
N ILE A 971 17.15 23.01 46.67
CA ILE A 971 16.64 23.07 45.29
C ILE A 971 15.29 23.78 45.23
N PRO A 972 14.89 24.38 44.09
CA PRO A 972 13.57 24.98 43.95
C PRO A 972 12.46 24.01 44.34
N GLY A 973 11.52 24.46 45.16
CA GLY A 973 10.53 23.58 45.77
C GLY A 973 9.91 24.16 47.03
N LEU A 974 8.92 23.45 47.56
CA LEU A 974 8.17 23.84 48.76
C LEU A 974 8.76 23.16 50.00
N TYR A 975 9.09 23.96 51.01
CA TYR A 975 9.71 23.50 52.25
C TYR A 975 8.95 23.97 53.49
N ILE A 976 9.06 23.19 54.57
CA ILE A 976 8.54 23.50 55.89
C ILE A 976 9.72 23.74 56.83
N VAL A 977 9.85 24.94 57.38
CA VAL A 977 10.86 25.28 58.38
C VAL A 977 10.21 25.27 59.76
N LYS A 978 10.78 24.49 60.68
CA LYS A 978 10.33 24.33 62.06
C LYS A 978 11.37 24.90 63.01
N VAL A 979 10.95 25.77 63.93
CA VAL A 979 11.77 26.29 65.02
C VAL A 979 11.01 26.15 66.33
N GLY A 980 11.42 25.20 67.18
CA GLY A 980 10.64 24.80 68.35
C GLY A 980 9.22 24.34 67.97
N ASN A 981 8.19 25.02 68.52
CA ASN A 981 6.78 24.76 68.21
C ASN A 981 6.24 25.59 67.03
N VAL A 982 7.06 26.49 66.47
CA VAL A 982 6.67 27.35 65.35
C VAL A 982 7.03 26.67 64.03
N ARG A 983 6.13 26.74 63.04
CA ARG A 983 6.34 26.22 61.69
C ARG A 983 6.01 27.28 60.65
N LYS A 984 6.81 27.36 59.58
CA LYS A 984 6.59 28.26 58.44
C LYS A 984 6.86 27.52 57.13
N THR A 985 5.93 27.61 56.20
CA THR A 985 6.07 27.04 54.86
C THR A 985 6.64 28.09 53.92
N ILE A 986 7.58 27.70 53.06
CA ILE A 986 8.26 28.61 52.15
C ILE A 986 8.50 27.96 50.79
N LEU A 987 8.16 28.71 49.73
CA LEU A 987 8.44 28.32 48.36
C LEU A 987 9.77 28.94 47.93
N VAL A 988 10.72 28.08 47.59
CA VAL A 988 12.03 28.49 47.06
C VAL A 988 11.97 28.42 45.54
N ARG A 989 12.30 29.54 44.88
CA ARG A 989 12.33 29.66 43.41
C ARG A 989 13.69 29.29 42.84
#